data_AF-A0A6V8D261-F1
#
_entry.id   AF-A0A6V8D261-F1
#
_cell.length_a   1.000
_cell.length_b   1.000
_cell.length_c   1.000
_cell.angle_alpha   90.00
_cell.angle_beta   90.00
_cell.angle_gamma   90.00
#
_symmetry.space_group_name_H-M   'P 1'
#
loop_
_entity.id
_entity.type
_entity.pdbx_description
1 polymer ?
#
loop_
_entity_poly.entity_id
_entity_poly.type
_entity_poly.pdbx_seq_one_letter_code
_entity_poly.pdbx_strand_id
1 'polypeptide(L)'
;MAGVHGTLGCLATAGASDMDNVRELYTGNLFFQATSSVTDSDWEDVGLSDPHECLRVKILDLLGSEGPKPADVLVDRLPFPKRQIEVILHELEVRNLLSVGFYKQTKDGEYILRVDEYKITGGKEDVIEARTIQNLLLDKSFSNCEDPLDVMRNHIMLSKQEELLYRSADYRFGDWADIKHDSDVIMGRLLNNRIGYTLKEEIPLILGLRPPPWRGSNEERLLEMVPNDRNVERKELEIAFLRSYGSEKAEKGKRDFRNAIGNLDRSLSVAKQYKVVPNRKRSLSLFHRVSDVYEPMSFEEALGIYVNRMGPIRLYTIRNNVTRAVEEIAETLRVLEDKGVIEKVITLQPDPIEFYASPEDARRLRGYREEDRTLRILTQSDPYCSRFIQEIRFVLRDGWYRPVFKGVDPIGRILMYKVNDYLEIKDIQVPHAYLDEFAIEFNRLLDNFRDQLIDVSVLHNFNGQIIPLAPPEIQKLVESLGFIPMNDQRDRYIRGGVVATREKSIIHRSLFKLHNLHQATRKENEMKAVMEMDEVRDTIALRGRCEVMRADLDAMAAANQLHQGTNLRRHLVWSSYSHFQRLLMIRNMPAPEELLDVIDAFTENTDPRAYMERYAMKRAEFRKLIQPLLRSGYMVQDYRGGFKVVHAKPEYDVWEEKKSYLKDQILKYPVVSMKQMERLVGASFKPEEIAQVLHDMEDSGELVKGFLTVDSAEIQWGQPDLIEEGEKLDPMRDFVMPPSDPLLPYFSGMLRERFGFGSAYIVFHKEDAVAAFKANTRDDVFDITDFNGDPDTERQVLRVMKEFAWEHNMPLVGRMFEKLKSRIASR
;
A
#
# COMPACT_ATOMS: atom_id res chain seq x y z
N MET A 1 36.26 -20.32 -14.65
CA MET A 1 37.31 -20.52 -13.61
C MET A 1 38.22 -19.32 -13.39
N ALA A 2 38.69 -18.60 -14.42
CA ALA A 2 39.56 -17.43 -14.23
C ALA A 2 38.99 -16.38 -13.25
N GLY A 3 37.70 -16.02 -13.37
CA GLY A 3 37.05 -15.10 -12.43
C GLY A 3 36.96 -15.62 -10.99
N VAL A 4 36.75 -16.93 -10.80
CA VAL A 4 36.75 -17.58 -9.47
C VAL A 4 38.14 -17.49 -8.83
N HIS A 5 39.20 -17.82 -9.58
CA HIS A 5 40.57 -17.77 -9.07
C HIS A 5 41.03 -16.34 -8.79
N GLY A 6 40.74 -15.40 -9.70
CA GLY A 6 41.01 -13.98 -9.50
C GLY A 6 40.33 -13.45 -8.25
N THR A 7 39.04 -13.76 -8.07
CA THR A 7 38.26 -13.35 -6.90
C THR A 7 38.86 -13.90 -5.60
N LEU A 8 39.11 -15.21 -5.53
CA LEU A 8 39.68 -15.84 -4.32
C LEU A 8 41.09 -15.34 -3.99
N GLY A 9 41.91 -15.07 -5.00
CA GLY A 9 43.26 -14.51 -4.82
C GLY A 9 43.22 -13.09 -4.23
N CYS A 10 42.33 -12.24 -4.72
CA CYS A 10 42.11 -10.90 -4.16
C CYS A 10 41.56 -10.95 -2.73
N LEU A 11 40.62 -11.85 -2.44
CA LEU A 11 40.07 -11.99 -1.08
C LEU A 11 41.15 -12.45 -0.08
N ALA A 12 41.96 -13.44 -0.46
CA ALA A 12 43.06 -13.92 0.37
C ALA A 12 44.09 -12.81 0.68
N THR A 13 44.33 -11.89 -0.24
CA THR A 13 45.25 -10.75 -0.03
C THR A 13 44.60 -9.58 0.71
N ALA A 14 43.27 -9.45 0.66
CA ALA A 14 42.51 -8.37 1.30
C ALA A 14 42.07 -8.68 2.74
N GLY A 15 42.65 -9.69 3.39
CA GLY A 15 42.40 -10.01 4.81
C GLY A 15 41.30 -11.06 5.05
N ALA A 16 40.68 -11.64 4.01
CA ALA A 16 39.78 -12.78 4.20
C ALA A 16 40.51 -14.00 4.79
N SER A 17 41.84 -14.06 4.66
CA SER A 17 42.70 -15.08 5.28
C SER A 17 42.69 -15.05 6.82
N ASP A 18 42.22 -13.96 7.43
CA ASP A 18 42.23 -13.77 8.88
C ASP A 18 40.81 -13.78 9.50
N MET A 19 39.77 -13.94 8.67
CA MET A 19 38.37 -13.93 9.10
C MET A 19 37.79 -15.34 9.25
N ASP A 20 36.69 -15.49 9.99
CA ASP A 20 35.98 -16.77 10.09
C ASP A 20 34.95 -16.99 8.97
N ASN A 21 34.53 -15.92 8.28
CA ASN A 21 33.52 -15.95 7.22
C ASN A 21 33.81 -14.92 6.12
N VAL A 22 33.98 -15.38 4.87
CA VAL A 22 34.30 -14.53 3.71
C VAL A 22 33.22 -13.47 3.41
N ARG A 23 31.97 -13.67 3.84
CA ARG A 23 30.87 -12.71 3.63
C ARG A 23 30.92 -11.48 4.54
N GLU A 24 31.74 -11.53 5.58
CA GLU A 24 31.93 -10.43 6.53
C GLU A 24 32.89 -9.36 5.99
N LEU A 25 33.69 -9.71 4.97
CA LEU A 25 34.55 -8.75 4.29
C LEU A 25 33.74 -7.88 3.34
N TYR A 26 33.94 -6.57 3.42
CA TYR A 26 33.41 -5.63 2.42
C TYR A 26 34.26 -5.68 1.14
N THR A 27 33.63 -5.92 0.00
CA THR A 27 34.32 -6.20 -1.28
C THR A 27 34.22 -5.09 -2.32
N GLY A 28 33.49 -4.01 -2.06
CA GLY A 28 33.12 -2.98 -3.06
C GLY A 28 34.29 -2.28 -3.76
N ASN A 29 35.48 -2.27 -3.16
CA ASN A 29 36.66 -1.58 -3.68
C ASN A 29 37.75 -2.51 -4.23
N LEU A 30 37.45 -3.80 -4.39
CA LEU A 30 38.42 -4.81 -4.81
C LEU A 30 38.21 -5.19 -6.28
N PHE A 31 39.31 -5.23 -7.03
CA PHE A 31 39.34 -5.55 -8.46
C PHE A 31 40.57 -6.42 -8.76
N PHE A 32 40.52 -7.19 -9.83
CA PHE A 32 41.67 -7.88 -10.40
C PHE A 32 41.73 -7.62 -11.90
N GLN A 33 42.93 -7.71 -12.46
CA GLN A 33 43.13 -7.52 -13.89
C GLN A 33 42.95 -8.85 -14.62
N ALA A 34 42.21 -8.85 -15.71
CA ALA A 34 42.06 -9.99 -16.60
C ALA A 34 42.24 -9.57 -18.07
N THR A 35 42.68 -10.51 -18.90
CA THR A 35 42.73 -10.33 -20.35
C THR A 35 42.32 -11.62 -21.05
N SER A 36 41.68 -11.48 -22.22
CA SER A 36 41.32 -12.60 -23.11
C SER A 36 42.39 -12.87 -24.17
N SER A 37 43.39 -11.99 -24.29
CA SER A 37 44.49 -12.12 -25.25
C SER A 37 45.69 -12.79 -24.58
N VAL A 38 46.31 -13.74 -25.31
CA VAL A 38 47.57 -14.38 -24.88
C VAL A 38 48.78 -13.49 -25.24
N THR A 39 48.59 -12.48 -26.09
CA THR A 39 49.67 -11.70 -26.73
C THR A 39 49.58 -10.19 -26.51
N ASP A 40 48.40 -9.64 -26.20
CA ASP A 40 48.20 -8.19 -25.98
C ASP A 40 48.02 -7.81 -24.51
N SER A 41 48.23 -6.52 -24.25
CA SER A 41 48.26 -5.87 -22.93
C SER A 41 46.96 -5.15 -22.57
N ASP A 42 45.85 -5.50 -23.24
CA ASP A 42 44.51 -5.03 -22.91
C ASP A 42 44.01 -5.76 -21.66
N TRP A 43 44.55 -5.34 -20.51
CA TRP A 43 44.10 -5.74 -19.20
C TRP A 43 42.92 -4.88 -18.81
N GLU A 44 41.81 -5.54 -18.48
CA GLU A 44 40.61 -4.90 -17.97
C GLU A 44 40.52 -5.13 -16.47
N ASP A 45 40.15 -4.09 -15.73
CA ASP A 45 39.83 -4.20 -14.32
C ASP A 45 38.47 -4.90 -14.18
N VAL A 46 38.50 -6.11 -13.63
CA VAL A 46 37.33 -6.94 -13.37
C VAL A 46 37.01 -6.87 -11.88
N GLY A 47 35.77 -6.53 -11.55
CA GLY A 47 35.27 -6.57 -10.17
C GLY A 47 35.25 -7.99 -9.61
N LEU A 48 35.25 -8.10 -8.28
CA LEU A 48 35.10 -9.41 -7.64
C LEU A 48 33.73 -10.04 -7.96
N SER A 49 33.75 -11.35 -8.22
CA SER A 49 32.54 -12.17 -8.22
C SER A 49 32.09 -12.45 -6.77
N ASP A 50 30.98 -13.17 -6.59
CA ASP A 50 30.49 -13.54 -5.27
C ASP A 50 31.55 -14.33 -4.47
N PRO A 51 32.08 -13.77 -3.36
CA PRO A 51 33.16 -14.38 -2.58
C PRO A 51 32.85 -15.79 -2.09
N HIS A 52 31.63 -15.96 -1.60
CA HIS A 52 31.19 -17.19 -0.99
C HIS A 52 30.93 -18.26 -2.05
N GLU A 53 30.31 -17.90 -3.16
CA GLU A 53 30.07 -18.82 -4.27
C GLU A 53 31.38 -19.25 -4.93
N CYS A 54 32.33 -18.33 -5.10
CA CYS A 54 33.65 -18.66 -5.65
C CYS A 54 34.36 -19.75 -4.84
N LEU A 55 34.32 -19.66 -3.51
CA LEU A 55 34.92 -20.65 -2.62
C LEU A 55 34.19 -22.01 -2.72
N ARG A 56 32.86 -21.98 -2.77
CA ARG A 56 32.00 -23.15 -2.96
C ARG A 56 32.29 -23.86 -4.28
N VAL A 57 32.24 -23.13 -5.40
CA VAL A 57 32.55 -23.64 -6.74
C VAL A 57 33.95 -24.22 -6.77
N LYS A 58 34.93 -23.58 -6.13
CA LYS A 58 36.31 -24.10 -6.13
C LYS A 58 36.43 -25.43 -5.38
N ILE A 59 35.73 -25.60 -4.27
CA ILE A 59 35.71 -26.88 -3.54
C ILE A 59 35.02 -27.97 -4.37
N LEU A 60 33.88 -27.67 -4.98
CA LEU A 60 33.16 -28.61 -5.85
C LEU A 60 34.00 -29.01 -7.07
N ASP A 61 34.68 -28.04 -7.71
CA ASP A 61 35.62 -28.27 -8.83
C ASP A 61 36.79 -29.19 -8.44
N LEU A 62 37.40 -29.00 -7.27
CA LEU A 62 38.47 -29.86 -6.76
C LEU A 62 37.98 -31.29 -6.53
N LEU A 63 36.82 -31.46 -5.90
CA LEU A 63 36.26 -32.79 -5.62
C LEU A 63 35.76 -33.50 -6.88
N GLY A 64 35.15 -32.78 -7.82
CA GLY A 64 34.68 -33.34 -9.09
C GLY A 64 35.82 -33.73 -10.03
N SER A 65 36.95 -33.02 -10.00
CA SER A 65 38.11 -33.31 -10.85
C SER A 65 39.06 -34.35 -10.24
N GLU A 66 39.25 -34.36 -8.93
CA GLU A 66 40.24 -35.22 -8.24
C GLU A 66 39.63 -36.38 -7.44
N GLY A 67 38.30 -36.45 -7.36
CA GLY A 67 37.54 -37.43 -6.56
C GLY A 67 37.63 -37.19 -5.05
N PRO A 68 37.36 -38.22 -4.22
CA PRO A 68 37.30 -38.08 -2.75
C PRO A 68 38.57 -37.50 -2.12
N LYS A 69 38.44 -36.57 -1.17
CA LYS A 69 39.58 -35.95 -0.45
C LYS A 69 39.30 -35.73 1.04
N PRO A 70 40.29 -35.91 1.94
CA PRO A 70 40.21 -35.47 3.33
C PRO A 70 40.14 -33.93 3.44
N ALA A 71 39.54 -33.42 4.53
CA ALA A 71 39.46 -31.98 4.80
C ALA A 71 40.84 -31.30 4.82
N ASP A 72 41.84 -31.90 5.47
CA ASP A 72 43.17 -31.30 5.59
C ASP A 72 43.83 -31.05 4.22
N VAL A 73 43.59 -31.93 3.24
CA VAL A 73 44.09 -31.76 1.87
C VAL A 73 43.43 -30.56 1.18
N LEU A 74 42.14 -30.32 1.43
CA LEU A 74 41.42 -29.15 0.88
C LEU A 74 41.90 -27.86 1.55
N VAL A 75 42.18 -27.91 2.85
CA VAL A 75 42.75 -26.79 3.63
C VAL A 75 44.12 -26.39 3.11
N ASP A 76 45.02 -27.35 2.88
CA ASP A 76 46.37 -27.07 2.39
C ASP A 76 46.40 -26.46 0.98
N ARG A 77 45.32 -26.65 0.18
CA ARG A 77 45.24 -26.16 -1.19
C ARG A 77 44.57 -24.80 -1.36
N LEU A 78 43.84 -24.34 -0.36
CA LEU A 78 43.07 -23.11 -0.44
C LEU A 78 43.70 -22.06 0.49
N PRO A 79 43.87 -20.81 0.05
CA PRO A 79 44.52 -19.76 0.84
C PRO A 79 43.59 -19.16 1.92
N PHE A 80 42.80 -20.01 2.60
CA PHE A 80 41.77 -19.61 3.56
C PHE A 80 41.88 -20.42 4.86
N PRO A 81 41.48 -19.87 6.02
CA PRO A 81 41.48 -20.57 7.29
C PRO A 81 40.74 -21.90 7.24
N LYS A 82 41.25 -22.89 7.97
CA LYS A 82 40.61 -24.20 8.15
C LYS A 82 39.12 -24.09 8.49
N ARG A 83 38.78 -23.17 9.41
CA ARG A 83 37.39 -22.95 9.83
C ARG A 83 36.48 -22.47 8.69
N GLN A 84 36.93 -21.60 7.79
CA GLN A 84 36.14 -21.16 6.64
C GLN A 84 35.82 -22.33 5.70
N ILE A 85 36.84 -23.15 5.41
CA ILE A 85 36.72 -24.30 4.52
C ILE A 85 35.80 -25.35 5.13
N GLU A 86 35.96 -25.64 6.43
CA GLU A 86 35.07 -26.55 7.18
C GLU A 86 33.62 -26.06 7.21
N VAL A 87 33.38 -24.75 7.35
CA VAL A 87 32.03 -24.17 7.30
C VAL A 87 31.39 -24.38 5.93
N ILE A 88 32.13 -24.13 4.84
CA ILE A 88 31.63 -24.35 3.47
C ILE A 88 31.38 -25.84 3.23
N LEU A 89 32.28 -26.72 3.66
CA LEU A 89 32.12 -28.17 3.53
C LEU A 89 30.88 -28.67 4.27
N HIS A 90 30.68 -28.24 5.52
CA HIS A 90 29.49 -28.55 6.30
C HIS A 90 28.21 -27.98 5.63
N GLU A 91 28.25 -26.76 5.10
CA GLU A 91 27.11 -26.19 4.37
C GLU A 91 26.77 -27.02 3.12
N LEU A 92 27.78 -27.42 2.35
CA LEU A 92 27.63 -28.25 1.16
C LEU A 92 27.10 -29.66 1.50
N GLU A 93 27.51 -30.23 2.64
CA GLU A 93 27.00 -31.48 3.17
C GLU A 93 25.52 -31.34 3.59
N VAL A 94 25.16 -30.31 4.36
CA VAL A 94 23.77 -30.03 4.77
C VAL A 94 22.85 -29.81 3.56
N ARG A 95 23.38 -29.21 2.49
CA ARG A 95 22.67 -29.02 1.21
C ARG A 95 22.64 -30.27 0.32
N ASN A 96 23.20 -31.39 0.80
CA ASN A 96 23.27 -32.67 0.09
C ASN A 96 24.01 -32.58 -1.26
N LEU A 97 24.98 -31.68 -1.37
CA LEU A 97 25.89 -31.58 -2.52
C LEU A 97 27.16 -32.42 -2.31
N LEU A 98 27.59 -32.54 -1.05
CA LEU A 98 28.70 -33.39 -0.63
C LEU A 98 28.24 -34.49 0.32
N SER A 99 29.05 -35.54 0.43
CA SER A 99 28.94 -36.59 1.43
C SER A 99 30.31 -36.89 2.03
N VAL A 100 30.31 -37.37 3.27
CA VAL A 100 31.51 -37.76 4.01
C VAL A 100 31.51 -39.26 4.25
N GLY A 101 32.62 -39.92 3.90
CA GLY A 101 32.74 -41.36 4.06
C GLY A 101 34.16 -41.88 3.88
N PHE A 102 34.32 -43.19 3.80
CA PHE A 102 35.60 -43.86 3.59
C PHE A 102 35.60 -44.53 2.22
N TYR A 103 36.03 -43.81 1.18
CA TYR A 103 35.91 -44.28 -0.20
C TYR A 103 37.22 -44.87 -0.75
N LYS A 104 38.38 -44.35 -0.31
CA LYS A 104 39.71 -44.80 -0.74
C LYS A 104 40.43 -45.68 0.30
N GLN A 105 39.71 -46.25 1.26
CA GLN A 105 40.28 -47.06 2.37
C GLN A 105 41.31 -46.29 3.24
N THR A 106 41.13 -44.98 3.35
CA THR A 106 41.90 -44.10 4.25
C THR A 106 41.45 -44.26 5.71
N LYS A 107 42.27 -43.78 6.66
CA LYS A 107 41.91 -43.73 8.10
C LYS A 107 41.03 -42.52 8.44
N ASP A 108 41.08 -41.49 7.62
CA ASP A 108 40.35 -40.23 7.81
C ASP A 108 39.18 -40.16 6.83
N GLY A 109 38.09 -39.51 7.27
CA GLY A 109 36.90 -39.30 6.45
C GLY A 109 37.19 -38.40 5.26
N GLU A 110 36.67 -38.79 4.09
CA GLU A 110 36.84 -38.11 2.82
C GLU A 110 35.53 -37.49 2.35
N TYR A 111 35.60 -36.28 1.81
CA TYR A 111 34.48 -35.61 1.14
C TYR A 111 34.44 -36.04 -0.32
N ILE A 112 33.25 -36.31 -0.85
CA ILE A 112 32.98 -36.61 -2.26
C ILE A 112 31.71 -35.86 -2.71
N LEU A 113 31.57 -35.60 -4.01
CA LEU A 113 30.29 -35.15 -4.58
C LEU A 113 29.21 -36.22 -4.35
N ARG A 114 28.02 -35.80 -3.93
CA ARG A 114 26.90 -36.70 -3.63
C ARG A 114 26.44 -37.50 -4.86
N VAL A 115 26.50 -36.89 -6.05
CA VAL A 115 26.18 -37.56 -7.33
C VAL A 115 27.20 -38.67 -7.62
N ASP A 116 28.48 -38.44 -7.34
CA ASP A 116 29.52 -39.44 -7.55
C ASP A 116 29.41 -40.58 -6.54
N GLU A 117 29.08 -40.28 -5.28
CA GLU A 117 28.79 -41.28 -4.26
C GLU A 117 27.66 -42.21 -4.68
N TYR A 118 26.55 -41.66 -5.18
CA TYR A 118 25.42 -42.46 -5.66
C TYR A 118 25.84 -43.40 -6.78
N LYS A 119 26.70 -42.95 -7.71
CA LYS A 119 27.24 -43.78 -8.79
C LYS A 119 28.12 -44.91 -8.27
N ILE A 120 29.07 -44.64 -7.37
CA ILE A 120 29.98 -45.67 -6.83
C ILE A 120 29.29 -46.67 -5.89
N THR A 121 28.17 -46.29 -5.27
CA THR A 121 27.38 -47.18 -4.39
C THR A 121 26.36 -48.03 -5.14
N GLY A 122 26.33 -48.00 -6.48
CA GLY A 122 25.50 -48.85 -7.31
C GLY A 122 24.17 -48.23 -7.78
N GLY A 123 24.06 -46.91 -7.71
CA GLY A 123 22.95 -46.14 -8.29
C GLY A 123 22.81 -46.39 -9.80
N LYS A 124 21.56 -46.53 -10.26
CA LYS A 124 21.25 -46.90 -11.66
C LYS A 124 20.61 -45.78 -12.47
N GLU A 125 20.08 -44.78 -11.80
CA GLU A 125 19.35 -43.67 -12.41
C GLU A 125 20.31 -42.55 -12.79
N ASP A 126 19.98 -41.81 -13.86
CA ASP A 126 20.71 -40.59 -14.22
C ASP A 126 20.18 -39.44 -13.36
N VAL A 127 21.00 -39.02 -12.39
CA VAL A 127 20.61 -38.05 -11.36
C VAL A 127 21.14 -36.67 -11.70
N ILE A 128 20.27 -35.68 -11.55
CA ILE A 128 20.59 -34.26 -11.67
C ILE A 128 20.76 -33.64 -10.27
N GLU A 129 21.73 -32.76 -10.13
CA GLU A 129 21.95 -31.99 -8.91
C GLU A 129 20.75 -31.10 -8.56
N ALA A 130 20.43 -31.02 -7.27
CA ALA A 130 19.30 -30.21 -6.80
C ALA A 130 19.47 -28.71 -7.13
N ARG A 131 20.71 -28.23 -7.15
CA ARG A 131 21.04 -26.85 -7.48
C ARG A 131 20.73 -26.52 -8.94
N THR A 132 20.95 -27.45 -9.86
CA THR A 132 20.60 -27.28 -11.28
C THR A 132 19.09 -27.10 -11.47
N ILE A 133 18.27 -27.82 -10.70
CA ILE A 133 16.81 -27.60 -10.68
C ILE A 133 16.46 -26.20 -10.15
N GLN A 134 17.07 -25.77 -9.04
CA GLN A 134 16.81 -24.45 -8.47
C GLN A 134 17.18 -23.32 -9.44
N ASN A 135 18.33 -23.43 -10.11
CA ASN A 135 18.78 -22.47 -11.12
C ASN A 135 17.83 -22.41 -12.32
N LEU A 136 17.39 -23.56 -12.84
CA LEU A 136 16.41 -23.56 -13.92
C LEU A 136 15.08 -22.91 -13.51
N LEU A 137 14.63 -23.17 -12.28
CA LEU A 137 13.42 -22.54 -11.74
C LEU A 137 13.58 -21.03 -11.54
N LEU A 138 14.77 -20.57 -11.14
CA LEU A 138 15.11 -19.16 -11.02
C LEU A 138 15.05 -18.49 -12.41
N ASP A 139 15.78 -19.02 -13.39
CA ASP A 139 15.80 -18.56 -14.79
C ASP A 139 14.39 -18.41 -15.35
N LYS A 140 13.57 -19.44 -15.16
CA LYS A 140 12.20 -19.47 -15.66
C LYS A 140 11.34 -18.42 -14.95
N SER A 141 11.51 -18.30 -13.63
CA SER A 141 10.70 -17.41 -12.80
C SER A 141 10.99 -15.93 -13.06
N PHE A 142 12.23 -15.58 -13.38
CA PHE A 142 12.70 -14.20 -13.57
C PHE A 142 13.10 -13.92 -15.02
N SER A 143 12.49 -14.64 -15.96
CA SER A 143 12.56 -14.30 -17.38
C SER A 143 11.96 -12.91 -17.59
N ASN A 144 12.75 -12.02 -18.21
CA ASN A 144 12.33 -10.64 -18.42
C ASN A 144 11.26 -10.59 -19.52
N CYS A 145 10.10 -10.04 -19.21
CA CYS A 145 9.00 -9.82 -20.14
C CYS A 145 8.86 -8.33 -20.44
N GLU A 146 8.59 -7.96 -21.70
CA GLU A 146 8.29 -6.57 -22.04
C GLU A 146 6.92 -6.15 -21.50
N ASP A 147 5.91 -7.01 -21.65
CA ASP A 147 4.56 -6.77 -21.13
C ASP A 147 4.36 -7.40 -19.73
N PRO A 148 3.96 -6.63 -18.71
CA PRO A 148 3.56 -7.16 -17.40
C PRO A 148 2.49 -8.25 -17.45
N LEU A 149 1.59 -8.24 -18.45
CA LEU A 149 0.54 -9.26 -18.60
C LEU A 149 1.11 -10.62 -19.02
N ASP A 150 2.22 -10.64 -19.77
CA ASP A 150 2.93 -11.89 -20.10
C ASP A 150 3.50 -12.57 -18.85
N VAL A 151 3.90 -11.80 -17.85
CA VAL A 151 4.29 -12.34 -16.55
C VAL A 151 3.11 -13.09 -15.90
N MET A 152 1.89 -12.56 -15.99
CA MET A 152 0.70 -13.25 -15.48
C MET A 152 0.41 -14.54 -16.26
N ARG A 153 0.57 -14.55 -17.58
CA ARG A 153 0.43 -15.76 -18.41
C ARG A 153 1.43 -16.85 -17.99
N ASN A 154 2.70 -16.46 -17.86
CA ASN A 154 3.79 -17.38 -17.53
C ASN A 154 3.63 -17.99 -16.14
N HIS A 155 3.16 -17.21 -15.16
CA HIS A 155 2.98 -17.65 -13.77
C HIS A 155 1.55 -18.11 -13.44
N ILE A 156 0.62 -18.05 -14.40
CA ILE A 156 -0.83 -18.31 -14.28
C ILE A 156 -1.56 -17.27 -13.42
N MET A 157 -0.97 -16.84 -12.31
CA MET A 157 -1.51 -15.81 -11.44
C MET A 157 -0.42 -15.04 -10.69
N LEU A 158 -0.73 -13.80 -10.31
CA LEU A 158 0.07 -12.99 -9.39
C LEU A 158 -0.74 -12.62 -8.16
N SER A 159 -0.13 -12.67 -6.99
CA SER A 159 -0.83 -12.30 -5.74
C SER A 159 -0.67 -10.83 -5.41
N LYS A 160 0.47 -10.26 -5.78
CA LYS A 160 0.87 -8.90 -5.42
C LYS A 160 1.59 -8.21 -6.56
N GLN A 161 1.46 -6.90 -6.60
CA GLN A 161 2.11 -6.06 -7.60
C GLN A 161 3.65 -6.14 -7.53
N GLU A 162 4.22 -6.39 -6.34
CA GLU A 162 5.68 -6.47 -6.16
C GLU A 162 6.29 -7.70 -6.86
N GLU A 163 5.47 -8.69 -7.21
CA GLU A 163 5.91 -9.88 -7.95
C GLU A 163 6.29 -9.54 -9.41
N LEU A 164 5.91 -8.37 -9.93
CA LEU A 164 6.29 -7.91 -11.27
C LEU A 164 7.68 -7.24 -11.32
N LEU A 165 8.18 -6.74 -10.18
CA LEU A 165 9.35 -5.85 -10.12
C LEU A 165 10.62 -6.41 -10.79
N TYR A 166 10.82 -7.74 -10.73
CA TYR A 166 11.98 -8.42 -11.31
C TYR A 166 11.63 -9.28 -12.54
N ARG A 167 10.41 -9.15 -13.07
CA ARG A 167 9.88 -10.00 -14.15
C ARG A 167 9.43 -9.21 -15.37
N SER A 168 9.19 -7.92 -15.20
CA SER A 168 8.82 -7.02 -16.29
C SER A 168 9.84 -5.89 -16.43
N ALA A 169 10.18 -5.59 -17.69
CA ALA A 169 11.06 -4.48 -18.03
C ALA A 169 10.42 -3.15 -17.59
N ASP A 170 11.21 -2.29 -16.94
CA ASP A 170 10.83 -0.93 -16.53
C ASP A 170 9.57 -0.81 -15.66
N TYR A 171 9.09 -1.91 -15.06
CA TYR A 171 7.89 -1.91 -14.24
C TYR A 171 8.05 -1.05 -12.97
N ARG A 172 7.04 -0.21 -12.73
CA ARG A 172 6.84 0.56 -11.51
C ARG A 172 5.54 0.21 -10.81
N PHE A 173 5.49 0.45 -9.50
CA PHE A 173 4.25 0.26 -8.73
C PHE A 173 3.11 1.18 -9.19
N GLY A 174 3.42 2.31 -9.83
CA GLY A 174 2.41 3.18 -10.46
C GLY A 174 1.63 2.49 -11.57
N ASP A 175 2.28 1.63 -12.36
CA ASP A 175 1.71 0.93 -13.52
C ASP A 175 0.67 -0.12 -13.09
N TRP A 176 0.70 -0.54 -11.82
CA TRP A 176 -0.25 -1.51 -11.28
C TRP A 176 -1.70 -1.06 -11.42
N ALA A 177 -1.95 0.26 -11.37
CA ALA A 177 -3.28 0.79 -11.57
C ALA A 177 -3.81 0.40 -12.96
N ASP A 178 -3.01 0.56 -14.01
CA ASP A 178 -3.44 0.28 -15.38
C ASP A 178 -3.68 -1.21 -15.57
N ILE A 179 -2.73 -2.05 -15.12
CA ILE A 179 -2.85 -3.51 -15.15
C ILE A 179 -4.13 -4.00 -14.44
N LYS A 180 -4.39 -3.49 -13.23
CA LYS A 180 -5.55 -3.91 -12.43
C LYS A 180 -6.89 -3.52 -13.06
N HIS A 181 -6.93 -2.43 -13.83
CA HIS A 181 -8.14 -1.93 -14.49
C HIS A 181 -8.29 -2.42 -15.93
N ASP A 182 -7.32 -3.20 -16.43
CA ASP A 182 -7.39 -3.84 -17.73
C ASP A 182 -8.67 -4.71 -17.84
N SER A 183 -9.27 -4.68 -19.03
CA SER A 183 -10.51 -5.42 -19.30
C SER A 183 -10.32 -6.94 -19.28
N ASP A 184 -9.11 -7.43 -19.44
CA ASP A 184 -8.77 -8.84 -19.47
C ASP A 184 -8.26 -9.37 -18.13
N VAL A 185 -7.99 -8.48 -17.17
CA VAL A 185 -7.56 -8.84 -15.82
C VAL A 185 -8.75 -9.02 -14.89
N ILE A 186 -8.72 -10.11 -14.13
CA ILE A 186 -9.70 -10.43 -13.08
C ILE A 186 -8.99 -10.84 -11.79
N MET A 187 -9.65 -10.61 -10.67
CA MET A 187 -9.19 -10.99 -9.34
C MET A 187 -10.14 -11.99 -8.72
N GLY A 188 -9.63 -13.12 -8.24
CA GLY A 188 -10.45 -14.16 -7.63
C GLY A 188 -9.65 -15.07 -6.71
N ARG A 189 -10.29 -16.13 -6.22
CA ARG A 189 -9.59 -17.23 -5.55
C ARG A 189 -9.21 -18.29 -6.57
N LEU A 190 -7.95 -18.27 -6.95
CA LEU A 190 -7.38 -19.00 -8.07
C LEU A 190 -6.73 -20.31 -7.58
N LEU A 191 -5.45 -20.54 -7.90
CA LEU A 191 -4.71 -21.74 -7.50
C LEU A 191 -4.59 -21.84 -5.97
N ASN A 192 -4.82 -23.05 -5.43
CA ASN A 192 -4.89 -23.29 -3.99
C ASN A 192 -5.83 -22.34 -3.23
N ASN A 193 -6.89 -21.85 -3.88
CA ASN A 193 -7.85 -20.91 -3.29
C ASN A 193 -7.21 -19.61 -2.77
N ARG A 194 -6.02 -19.25 -3.29
CA ARG A 194 -5.30 -18.01 -2.98
C ARG A 194 -5.91 -16.86 -3.75
N ILE A 195 -5.98 -15.70 -3.11
CA ILE A 195 -6.44 -14.47 -3.76
C ILE A 195 -5.32 -13.98 -4.67
N GLY A 196 -5.62 -13.78 -5.95
CA GLY A 196 -4.67 -13.29 -6.94
C GLY A 196 -5.38 -12.73 -8.17
N TYR A 197 -4.56 -12.18 -9.06
CA TYR A 197 -4.92 -11.62 -10.35
C TYR A 197 -4.48 -12.58 -11.45
N THR A 198 -5.31 -12.72 -12.48
CA THR A 198 -5.04 -13.53 -13.66
C THR A 198 -5.77 -12.93 -14.87
N LEU A 199 -5.43 -13.42 -16.05
CA LEU A 199 -6.11 -13.06 -17.28
C LEU A 199 -7.35 -13.94 -17.49
N LYS A 200 -8.37 -13.38 -18.16
CA LYS A 200 -9.58 -14.13 -18.52
C LYS A 200 -9.27 -15.39 -19.34
N GLU A 201 -8.28 -15.32 -20.23
CA GLU A 201 -7.86 -16.46 -21.06
C GLU A 201 -7.24 -17.61 -20.25
N GLU A 202 -6.76 -17.35 -19.03
CA GLU A 202 -6.18 -18.35 -18.13
C GLU A 202 -7.25 -19.04 -17.24
N ILE A 203 -8.50 -18.57 -17.27
CA ILE A 203 -9.60 -19.17 -16.50
C ILE A 203 -9.89 -20.63 -16.86
N PRO A 204 -9.99 -21.01 -18.15
CA PRO A 204 -10.15 -22.41 -18.55
C PRO A 204 -9.10 -23.35 -17.94
N LEU A 205 -7.82 -22.93 -17.93
CA LEU A 205 -6.72 -23.66 -17.32
C LEU A 205 -6.94 -23.83 -15.80
N ILE A 206 -7.25 -22.73 -15.10
CA ILE A 206 -7.47 -22.75 -13.65
C ILE A 206 -8.68 -23.61 -13.28
N LEU A 207 -9.76 -23.57 -14.07
CA LEU A 207 -10.94 -24.41 -13.86
C LEU A 207 -10.63 -25.89 -14.09
N GLY A 208 -9.81 -26.22 -15.09
CA GLY A 208 -9.38 -27.60 -15.38
C GLY A 208 -8.57 -28.24 -14.24
N LEU A 209 -7.79 -27.45 -13.50
CA LEU A 209 -7.03 -27.89 -12.32
C LEU A 209 -7.89 -28.07 -11.06
N ARG A 210 -9.20 -27.79 -11.14
CA ARG A 210 -10.13 -27.83 -10.02
C ARG A 210 -11.24 -28.85 -10.26
N PRO A 211 -11.80 -29.42 -9.18
CA PRO A 211 -13.00 -30.24 -9.32
C PRO A 211 -14.19 -29.33 -9.68
N PRO A 212 -15.23 -29.90 -10.31
CA PRO A 212 -16.46 -29.17 -10.58
C PRO A 212 -17.00 -28.50 -9.30
N PRO A 213 -17.41 -27.23 -9.37
CA PRO A 213 -17.84 -26.50 -8.18
C PRO A 213 -19.18 -27.04 -7.66
N TRP A 214 -19.24 -27.38 -6.37
CA TRP A 214 -20.52 -27.65 -5.70
C TRP A 214 -21.25 -26.33 -5.42
N ARG A 215 -22.54 -26.26 -5.76
CA ARG A 215 -23.40 -25.10 -5.54
C ARG A 215 -24.67 -25.55 -4.80
N GLY A 216 -25.05 -24.81 -3.76
CA GLY A 216 -26.34 -24.97 -3.10
C GLY A 216 -27.41 -24.09 -3.76
N SER A 217 -28.64 -24.18 -3.26
CA SER A 217 -29.78 -23.43 -3.81
C SER A 217 -29.61 -21.91 -3.73
N ASN A 218 -28.94 -21.39 -2.69
CA ASN A 218 -28.66 -19.96 -2.56
C ASN A 218 -27.56 -19.49 -3.52
N GLU A 219 -26.55 -20.33 -3.75
CA GLU A 219 -25.46 -20.07 -4.70
C GLU A 219 -25.97 -20.06 -6.14
N GLU A 220 -26.79 -21.04 -6.55
CA GLU A 220 -27.42 -21.08 -7.88
C GLU A 220 -28.27 -19.83 -8.12
N ARG A 221 -29.18 -19.55 -7.17
CA ARG A 221 -30.03 -18.37 -7.22
C ARG A 221 -29.24 -17.07 -7.35
N LEU A 222 -28.16 -16.92 -6.57
CA LEU A 222 -27.36 -15.69 -6.60
C LEU A 222 -26.58 -15.59 -7.91
N LEU A 223 -26.11 -16.72 -8.46
CA LEU A 223 -25.41 -16.75 -9.73
C LEU A 223 -26.33 -16.39 -10.90
N GLU A 224 -27.61 -16.79 -10.89
CA GLU A 224 -28.62 -16.33 -11.86
C GLU A 224 -28.78 -14.81 -11.87
N MET A 225 -28.55 -14.14 -10.73
CA MET A 225 -28.58 -12.68 -10.62
C MET A 225 -27.31 -12.00 -11.15
N VAL A 226 -26.28 -12.77 -11.52
CA VAL A 226 -25.07 -12.30 -12.20
C VAL A 226 -25.18 -12.66 -13.69
N PRO A 227 -25.52 -11.71 -14.57
CA PRO A 227 -25.62 -11.95 -16.01
C PRO A 227 -24.28 -12.37 -16.62
N ASN A 228 -24.33 -13.10 -17.74
CA ASN A 228 -23.13 -13.54 -18.46
C ASN A 228 -22.45 -12.40 -19.23
N ASP A 229 -23.24 -11.43 -19.71
CA ASP A 229 -22.84 -10.33 -20.59
C ASP A 229 -22.46 -9.06 -19.83
N ARG A 230 -22.75 -8.98 -18.52
CA ARG A 230 -22.56 -7.78 -17.73
C ARG A 230 -22.07 -8.08 -16.31
N ASN A 231 -21.05 -7.33 -15.90
CA ASN A 231 -20.60 -7.32 -14.52
C ASN A 231 -21.52 -6.47 -13.63
N VAL A 232 -21.73 -6.90 -12.38
CA VAL A 232 -22.73 -6.31 -11.46
C VAL A 232 -22.12 -5.87 -10.14
N GLU A 233 -22.71 -4.84 -9.53
CA GLU A 233 -22.24 -4.37 -8.23
C GLU A 233 -22.69 -5.30 -7.10
N ARG A 234 -21.85 -5.44 -6.07
CA ARG A 234 -22.24 -6.18 -4.84
C ARG A 234 -23.55 -5.67 -4.25
N LYS A 235 -23.77 -4.35 -4.27
CA LYS A 235 -24.95 -3.71 -3.67
C LYS A 235 -26.20 -3.98 -4.50
N GLU A 236 -26.08 -4.01 -5.82
CA GLU A 236 -27.16 -4.39 -6.73
C GLU A 236 -27.59 -5.84 -6.46
N LEU A 237 -26.61 -6.75 -6.37
CA LEU A 237 -26.84 -8.15 -6.00
C LEU A 237 -27.46 -8.31 -4.60
N GLU A 238 -26.96 -7.57 -3.60
CA GLU A 238 -27.49 -7.62 -2.24
C GLU A 238 -28.97 -7.21 -2.20
N ILE A 239 -29.33 -6.12 -2.89
CA ILE A 239 -30.72 -5.65 -2.97
C ILE A 239 -31.59 -6.69 -3.68
N ALA A 240 -31.15 -7.20 -4.83
CA ALA A 240 -31.89 -8.20 -5.60
C ALA A 240 -32.10 -9.50 -4.81
N PHE A 241 -31.06 -9.97 -4.13
CA PHE A 241 -31.09 -11.17 -3.29
C PHE A 241 -32.02 -10.98 -2.09
N LEU A 242 -31.93 -9.85 -1.38
CA LEU A 242 -32.75 -9.59 -0.20
C LEU A 242 -34.24 -9.37 -0.50
N ARG A 243 -34.62 -8.93 -1.70
CA ARG A 243 -36.04 -8.83 -2.12
C ARG A 243 -36.79 -10.15 -2.00
N SER A 244 -36.05 -11.26 -2.07
CA SER A 244 -36.62 -12.59 -1.91
C SER A 244 -36.88 -13.02 -0.47
N TYR A 245 -36.37 -12.26 0.49
CA TYR A 245 -36.60 -12.44 1.91
C TYR A 245 -37.65 -11.43 2.37
N GLY A 246 -38.64 -11.87 3.15
CA GLY A 246 -39.57 -10.95 3.81
C GLY A 246 -38.85 -10.04 4.82
N SER A 247 -39.45 -8.90 5.16
CA SER A 247 -38.90 -7.90 6.09
C SER A 247 -38.49 -8.49 7.45
N GLU A 248 -39.22 -9.49 7.94
CA GLU A 248 -38.94 -10.20 9.20
C GLU A 248 -37.69 -11.10 9.17
N LYS A 249 -37.21 -11.49 7.98
CA LYS A 249 -36.05 -12.39 7.78
C LYS A 249 -34.83 -11.66 7.21
N ALA A 250 -34.79 -10.34 7.29
CA ALA A 250 -33.72 -9.52 6.70
C ALA A 250 -32.32 -9.90 7.19
N GLU A 251 -32.14 -10.15 8.49
CA GLU A 251 -30.83 -10.55 9.05
C GLU A 251 -30.38 -11.94 8.61
N LYS A 252 -31.32 -12.89 8.49
CA LYS A 252 -31.06 -14.20 7.90
C LYS A 252 -30.62 -14.05 6.44
N GLY A 253 -31.34 -13.25 5.65
CA GLY A 253 -31.00 -12.97 4.26
C GLY A 253 -29.62 -12.37 4.08
N LYS A 254 -29.22 -11.41 4.93
CA LYS A 254 -27.86 -10.82 4.90
C LYS A 254 -26.77 -11.84 5.21
N ARG A 255 -27.02 -12.76 6.14
CA ARG A 255 -26.08 -13.85 6.47
C ARG A 255 -25.98 -14.85 5.32
N ASP A 256 -27.12 -15.28 4.78
CA ASP A 256 -27.18 -16.24 3.67
C ASP A 256 -26.50 -15.65 2.41
N PHE A 257 -26.72 -14.37 2.11
CA PHE A 257 -26.03 -13.65 1.04
C PHE A 257 -24.50 -13.63 1.22
N ARG A 258 -24.02 -13.29 2.42
CA ARG A 258 -22.57 -13.29 2.72
C ARG A 258 -21.95 -14.68 2.54
N ASN A 259 -22.65 -15.72 2.98
CA ASN A 259 -22.20 -17.10 2.83
C ASN A 259 -22.19 -17.53 1.37
N ALA A 260 -23.28 -17.29 0.64
CA ALA A 260 -23.40 -17.65 -0.78
C ALA A 260 -22.34 -16.94 -1.64
N ILE A 261 -22.13 -15.63 -1.47
CA ILE A 261 -21.01 -14.92 -2.13
C ILE A 261 -19.67 -15.54 -1.77
N GLY A 262 -19.45 -15.81 -0.48
CA GLY A 262 -18.19 -16.40 -0.02
C GLY A 262 -17.92 -17.78 -0.62
N ASN A 263 -18.97 -18.57 -0.86
CA ASN A 263 -18.89 -19.87 -1.50
C ASN A 263 -18.63 -19.73 -3.01
N LEU A 264 -19.36 -18.87 -3.71
CA LEU A 264 -19.14 -18.59 -5.14
C LEU A 264 -17.72 -18.05 -5.42
N ASP A 265 -17.18 -17.21 -4.52
CA ASP A 265 -15.81 -16.71 -4.59
C ASP A 265 -14.79 -17.83 -4.37
N ARG A 266 -15.01 -18.72 -3.38
CA ARG A 266 -14.14 -19.89 -3.14
C ARG A 266 -14.18 -20.89 -4.29
N SER A 267 -15.33 -21.10 -4.92
CA SER A 267 -15.48 -22.03 -6.04
C SER A 267 -15.04 -21.42 -7.38
N LEU A 268 -14.60 -20.16 -7.41
CA LEU A 268 -14.34 -19.38 -8.63
C LEU A 268 -15.53 -19.40 -9.59
N SER A 269 -16.74 -19.43 -9.06
CA SER A 269 -17.96 -19.26 -9.87
C SER A 269 -18.18 -17.79 -10.25
N VAL A 270 -17.64 -16.89 -9.43
CA VAL A 270 -17.53 -15.46 -9.71
C VAL A 270 -16.10 -14.99 -9.43
N ALA A 271 -15.66 -14.02 -10.22
CA ALA A 271 -14.43 -13.26 -9.99
C ALA A 271 -14.79 -11.77 -9.84
N LYS A 272 -13.80 -10.93 -9.57
CA LYS A 272 -13.95 -9.47 -9.47
C LYS A 272 -13.16 -8.80 -10.58
N GLN A 273 -13.80 -7.83 -11.22
CA GLN A 273 -13.14 -6.90 -12.12
C GLN A 273 -13.23 -5.49 -11.54
N TYR A 274 -12.19 -4.69 -11.74
CA TYR A 274 -12.14 -3.33 -11.23
C TYR A 274 -12.39 -2.31 -12.33
N LYS A 275 -13.18 -1.28 -12.02
CA LYS A 275 -13.42 -0.16 -12.93
C LYS A 275 -13.15 1.17 -12.23
N VAL A 276 -12.45 2.07 -12.89
CA VAL A 276 -12.30 3.46 -12.43
C VAL A 276 -13.61 4.19 -12.65
N VAL A 277 -14.09 4.90 -11.62
CA VAL A 277 -15.29 5.74 -11.69
C VAL A 277 -14.88 7.17 -11.36
N PRO A 278 -15.24 8.18 -12.19
CA PRO A 278 -14.95 9.58 -11.89
C PRO A 278 -15.45 9.99 -10.49
N ASN A 279 -14.68 10.83 -9.80
CA ASN A 279 -15.03 11.35 -8.46
C ASN A 279 -15.23 10.29 -7.37
N ARG A 280 -14.68 9.08 -7.55
CA ARG A 280 -14.66 8.01 -6.54
C ARG A 280 -13.22 7.69 -6.16
N LYS A 281 -12.90 7.79 -4.87
CA LYS A 281 -11.55 7.49 -4.32
C LYS A 281 -11.09 6.04 -4.47
N ARG A 282 -12.01 5.10 -4.68
CA ARG A 282 -11.71 3.67 -4.79
C ARG A 282 -12.33 3.11 -6.06
N SER A 283 -11.58 2.28 -6.77
CA SER A 283 -12.10 1.50 -7.89
C SER A 283 -13.37 0.78 -7.50
N LEU A 284 -14.33 0.76 -8.41
CA LEU A 284 -15.55 -0.03 -8.26
C LEU A 284 -15.20 -1.49 -8.53
N SER A 285 -15.47 -2.36 -7.56
CA SER A 285 -15.36 -3.81 -7.75
C SER A 285 -16.69 -4.34 -8.29
N LEU A 286 -16.64 -4.96 -9.45
CA LEU A 286 -17.79 -5.59 -10.11
C LEU A 286 -17.61 -7.10 -10.07
N PHE A 287 -18.69 -7.83 -9.79
CA PHE A 287 -18.69 -9.29 -9.91
C PHE A 287 -18.80 -9.67 -11.39
N HIS A 288 -17.82 -10.44 -11.83
CA HIS A 288 -17.74 -11.08 -13.13
C HIS A 288 -18.14 -12.54 -12.99
N ARG A 289 -19.04 -13.03 -13.84
CA ARG A 289 -19.44 -14.43 -13.85
C ARG A 289 -18.38 -15.28 -14.54
N VAL A 290 -18.00 -16.37 -13.90
CA VAL A 290 -17.05 -17.35 -14.46
C VAL A 290 -17.78 -18.63 -14.86
N SER A 291 -18.67 -19.12 -13.97
CA SER A 291 -19.48 -20.30 -14.26
C SER A 291 -20.40 -20.08 -15.46
N ASP A 292 -20.43 -21.05 -16.37
CA ASP A 292 -21.26 -21.04 -17.59
C ASP A 292 -20.84 -19.98 -18.64
N VAL A 293 -19.71 -19.30 -18.42
CA VAL A 293 -19.09 -18.34 -19.36
C VAL A 293 -17.82 -18.91 -19.98
N TYR A 294 -16.98 -19.56 -19.16
CA TYR A 294 -15.74 -20.19 -19.60
C TYR A 294 -15.88 -21.71 -19.54
N GLU A 295 -15.49 -22.38 -20.63
CA GLU A 295 -15.43 -23.83 -20.67
C GLU A 295 -14.14 -24.31 -19.97
N PRO A 296 -14.23 -25.19 -18.95
CA PRO A 296 -13.05 -25.74 -18.31
C PRO A 296 -12.22 -26.57 -19.29
N MET A 297 -10.91 -26.37 -19.27
CA MET A 297 -9.98 -27.25 -19.98
C MET A 297 -10.02 -28.66 -19.38
N SER A 298 -9.73 -29.69 -20.18
CA SER A 298 -9.59 -31.04 -19.64
C SER A 298 -8.48 -31.08 -18.58
N PHE A 299 -8.63 -31.95 -17.57
CA PHE A 299 -7.64 -32.02 -16.49
C PHE A 299 -6.25 -32.43 -17.00
N GLU A 300 -6.20 -33.33 -17.98
CA GLU A 300 -4.94 -33.78 -18.60
C GLU A 300 -4.19 -32.62 -19.26
N GLU A 301 -4.87 -31.86 -20.12
CA GLU A 301 -4.27 -30.69 -20.80
C GLU A 301 -3.87 -29.61 -19.78
N ALA A 302 -4.75 -29.31 -18.83
CA ALA A 302 -4.51 -28.30 -17.81
C ALA A 302 -3.28 -28.65 -16.94
N LEU A 303 -3.16 -29.92 -16.54
CA LEU A 303 -2.01 -30.40 -15.78
C LEU A 303 -0.72 -30.37 -16.61
N GLY A 304 -0.79 -30.75 -17.90
CA GLY A 304 0.35 -30.66 -18.82
C GLY A 304 0.87 -29.24 -18.96
N ILE A 305 -0.01 -28.26 -19.20
CA ILE A 305 0.36 -26.84 -19.27
C ILE A 305 0.94 -26.36 -17.93
N TYR A 306 0.31 -26.73 -16.80
CA TYR A 306 0.78 -26.35 -15.48
C TYR A 306 2.21 -26.86 -15.21
N VAL A 307 2.50 -28.14 -15.50
CA VAL A 307 3.85 -28.71 -15.34
C VAL A 307 4.83 -28.04 -16.30
N ASN A 308 4.43 -27.79 -17.55
CA ASN A 308 5.30 -27.16 -18.54
C ASN A 308 5.63 -25.71 -18.20
N ARG A 309 4.73 -24.94 -17.55
CA ARG A 309 5.01 -23.56 -17.12
C ARG A 309 5.70 -23.49 -15.76
N MET A 310 5.30 -24.33 -14.80
CA MET A 310 5.76 -24.22 -13.42
C MET A 310 6.90 -25.18 -13.05
N GLY A 311 7.10 -26.24 -13.84
CA GLY A 311 8.11 -27.26 -13.61
C GLY A 311 9.55 -26.80 -13.90
N PRO A 312 10.56 -27.56 -13.44
CA PRO A 312 10.45 -28.88 -12.80
C PRO A 312 9.75 -28.87 -11.44
N ILE A 313 8.81 -29.79 -11.20
CA ILE A 313 7.94 -29.78 -10.00
C ILE A 313 7.67 -31.19 -9.48
N ARG A 314 7.63 -31.33 -8.15
CA ARG A 314 7.31 -32.60 -7.46
C ARG A 314 5.81 -32.83 -7.39
N LEU A 315 5.39 -34.10 -7.39
CA LEU A 315 3.99 -34.51 -7.17
C LEU A 315 3.37 -33.87 -5.93
N TYR A 316 4.10 -33.84 -4.81
CA TYR A 316 3.63 -33.21 -3.57
C TYR A 316 3.40 -31.70 -3.74
N THR A 317 4.23 -31.00 -4.52
CA THR A 317 4.06 -29.57 -4.80
C THR A 317 2.89 -29.31 -5.75
N ILE A 318 2.66 -30.20 -6.73
CA ILE A 318 1.49 -30.15 -7.62
C ILE A 318 0.21 -30.27 -6.78
N ARG A 319 0.14 -31.26 -5.87
CA ARG A 319 -1.00 -31.47 -4.96
C ARG A 319 -1.38 -30.21 -4.17
N ASN A 320 -0.40 -29.39 -3.78
CA ASN A 320 -0.66 -28.18 -3.01
C ASN A 320 -1.29 -27.05 -3.85
N ASN A 321 -1.24 -27.12 -5.19
CA ASN A 321 -1.79 -26.10 -6.09
C ASN A 321 -3.01 -26.59 -6.87
N VAL A 322 -3.09 -27.90 -7.11
CA VAL A 322 -4.16 -28.59 -7.84
C VAL A 322 -5.10 -29.24 -6.84
N THR A 323 -6.38 -28.87 -6.86
CA THR A 323 -7.37 -29.33 -5.85
C THR A 323 -8.05 -30.65 -6.24
N ARG A 324 -7.30 -31.62 -6.79
CA ARG A 324 -7.78 -32.96 -7.17
C ARG A 324 -7.17 -34.05 -6.30
N ALA A 325 -7.70 -35.27 -6.39
CA ALA A 325 -7.18 -36.42 -5.67
C ALA A 325 -5.73 -36.73 -6.12
N VAL A 326 -4.88 -37.18 -5.20
CA VAL A 326 -3.44 -37.41 -5.47
C VAL A 326 -3.27 -38.55 -6.46
N GLU A 327 -4.11 -39.58 -6.35
CA GLU A 327 -4.15 -40.75 -7.20
C GLU A 327 -4.46 -40.36 -8.64
N GLU A 328 -5.41 -39.44 -8.83
CA GLU A 328 -5.78 -38.92 -10.15
C GLU A 328 -4.67 -38.07 -10.76
N ILE A 329 -3.99 -37.24 -9.95
CA ILE A 329 -2.82 -36.47 -10.41
C ILE A 329 -1.71 -37.42 -10.87
N ALA A 330 -1.37 -38.43 -10.06
CA ALA A 330 -0.30 -39.37 -10.36
C ALA A 330 -0.58 -40.19 -11.63
N GLU A 331 -1.82 -40.66 -11.82
CA GLU A 331 -2.19 -41.39 -13.03
C GLU A 331 -2.14 -40.49 -14.28
N THR A 332 -2.61 -39.25 -14.17
CA THR A 332 -2.55 -38.28 -15.28
C THR A 332 -1.12 -37.92 -15.65
N LEU A 333 -0.21 -37.79 -14.67
CA LEU A 333 1.21 -37.58 -14.93
C LEU A 333 1.84 -38.74 -15.70
N ARG A 334 1.48 -39.99 -15.38
CA ARG A 334 1.94 -41.17 -16.15
C ARG A 334 1.46 -41.12 -17.59
N VAL A 335 0.18 -40.79 -17.81
CA VAL A 335 -0.37 -40.65 -19.16
C VAL A 335 0.35 -39.55 -19.96
N LEU A 336 0.65 -38.40 -19.32
CA LEU A 336 1.39 -37.31 -19.93
C LEU A 336 2.85 -37.68 -20.25
N GLU A 337 3.48 -38.46 -19.38
CA GLU A 337 4.82 -39.02 -19.56
C GLU A 337 4.85 -40.01 -20.74
N ASP A 338 3.90 -40.95 -20.81
CA ASP A 338 3.76 -41.92 -21.90
C ASP A 338 3.51 -41.23 -23.26
N LYS A 339 2.81 -40.08 -23.25
CA LYS A 339 2.57 -39.24 -24.44
C LYS A 339 3.76 -38.35 -24.80
N GLY A 340 4.80 -38.28 -23.96
CA GLY A 340 5.96 -37.42 -24.16
C GLY A 340 5.68 -35.91 -23.99
N VAL A 341 4.58 -35.55 -23.35
CA VAL A 341 4.23 -34.14 -23.06
C VAL A 341 5.08 -33.59 -21.92
N ILE A 342 5.45 -34.46 -20.98
CA ILE A 342 6.35 -34.19 -19.85
C ILE A 342 7.43 -35.27 -19.79
N GLU A 343 8.52 -34.98 -19.10
CA GLU A 343 9.62 -35.91 -18.84
C GLU A 343 9.90 -35.97 -17.33
N LYS A 344 10.22 -37.18 -16.85
CA LYS A 344 10.63 -37.41 -15.47
C LYS A 344 12.13 -37.17 -15.30
N VAL A 345 12.48 -36.39 -14.30
CA VAL A 345 13.84 -36.05 -13.92
C VAL A 345 14.07 -36.46 -12.48
N ILE A 346 15.21 -37.08 -12.20
CA ILE A 346 15.52 -37.60 -10.87
C ILE A 346 16.62 -36.74 -10.25
N THR A 347 16.42 -36.36 -8.97
CA THR A 347 17.38 -35.54 -8.20
C THR A 347 17.62 -36.15 -6.83
N LEU A 348 18.84 -36.06 -6.33
CA LEU A 348 19.19 -36.52 -4.99
C LEU A 348 18.82 -35.47 -3.92
N GLN A 349 17.89 -35.81 -3.04
CA GLN A 349 17.58 -35.09 -1.80
C GLN A 349 17.47 -36.11 -0.65
N PRO A 350 18.56 -36.30 0.09
CA PRO A 350 19.11 -37.60 0.55
C PRO A 350 18.88 -38.84 -0.32
N ASP A 351 17.64 -39.08 -0.72
CA ASP A 351 17.18 -40.17 -1.58
C ASP A 351 16.86 -39.66 -3.00
N PRO A 352 16.77 -40.54 -4.02
CA PRO A 352 16.27 -40.17 -5.34
C PRO A 352 14.82 -39.68 -5.28
N ILE A 353 14.58 -38.47 -5.76
CA ILE A 353 13.24 -37.85 -5.83
C ILE A 353 12.89 -37.52 -7.28
N GLU A 354 11.67 -37.88 -7.67
CA GLU A 354 11.11 -37.59 -8.98
C GLU A 354 10.60 -36.14 -9.08
N PHE A 355 10.99 -35.47 -10.16
CA PHE A 355 10.45 -34.20 -10.64
C PHE A 355 9.85 -34.39 -12.03
N TYR A 356 8.77 -33.66 -12.30
CA TYR A 356 8.13 -33.63 -13.61
C TYR A 356 8.44 -32.30 -14.27
N ALA A 357 8.94 -32.33 -15.50
CA ALA A 357 9.37 -31.15 -16.26
C ALA A 357 8.90 -31.25 -17.71
N SER A 358 8.96 -30.14 -18.46
CA SER A 358 8.80 -30.20 -19.92
C SER A 358 10.00 -30.94 -20.55
N PRO A 359 9.85 -31.56 -21.73
CA PRO A 359 10.98 -32.17 -22.44
C PRO A 359 12.11 -31.17 -22.76
N GLU A 360 11.77 -29.89 -22.94
CA GLU A 360 12.77 -28.84 -23.12
C GLU A 360 13.54 -28.55 -21.83
N ASP A 361 12.84 -28.41 -20.71
CA ASP A 361 13.44 -28.19 -19.40
C ASP A 361 14.32 -29.39 -18.99
N ALA A 362 13.86 -30.62 -19.23
CA ALA A 362 14.65 -31.84 -18.97
C ALA A 362 15.95 -31.86 -19.77
N ARG A 363 15.93 -31.44 -21.05
CA ARG A 363 17.16 -31.25 -21.85
C ARG A 363 18.05 -30.15 -21.28
N ARG A 364 17.47 -29.02 -20.85
CA ARG A 364 18.22 -27.91 -20.26
C ARG A 364 18.95 -28.31 -18.98
N LEU A 365 18.36 -29.18 -18.16
CA LEU A 365 18.97 -29.65 -16.91
C LEU A 365 20.21 -30.54 -17.11
N ARG A 366 20.38 -31.15 -18.29
CA ARG A 366 21.56 -31.97 -18.62
C ARG A 366 22.76 -31.13 -19.10
N GLY A 367 22.56 -29.85 -19.39
CA GLY A 367 23.61 -28.93 -19.83
C GLY A 367 24.23 -28.12 -18.69
N TYR A 368 25.49 -27.72 -18.83
CA TYR A 368 26.09 -26.73 -17.95
C TYR A 368 25.48 -25.34 -18.24
N ARG A 369 25.14 -24.61 -17.17
CA ARG A 369 24.71 -23.21 -17.23
C ARG A 369 25.37 -22.42 -16.13
N GLU A 370 25.72 -21.19 -16.47
CA GLU A 370 26.13 -20.21 -15.49
C GLU A 370 24.93 -19.80 -14.64
N GLU A 371 25.14 -19.65 -13.34
CA GLU A 371 24.07 -19.31 -12.42
C GLU A 371 23.75 -17.81 -12.49
N ASP A 372 22.48 -17.45 -12.59
CA ASP A 372 22.06 -16.08 -12.33
C ASP A 372 22.29 -15.73 -10.86
N ARG A 373 23.24 -14.83 -10.61
CA ARG A 373 23.61 -14.32 -9.28
C ARG A 373 23.09 -12.91 -9.02
N THR A 374 22.10 -12.44 -9.75
CA THR A 374 21.49 -11.11 -9.52
C THR A 374 20.84 -11.06 -8.14
N LEU A 375 21.07 -9.97 -7.39
CA LEU A 375 20.46 -9.75 -6.09
C LEU A 375 18.98 -9.35 -6.27
N ARG A 376 18.08 -9.92 -5.45
CA ARG A 376 16.64 -9.63 -5.52
C ARG A 376 16.02 -9.55 -4.13
N ILE A 377 15.17 -8.56 -3.91
CA ILE A 377 14.38 -8.39 -2.68
C ILE A 377 12.94 -8.83 -2.95
N LEU A 378 12.58 -10.03 -2.51
CA LEU A 378 11.29 -10.65 -2.84
C LEU A 378 10.29 -10.55 -1.68
N THR A 379 9.04 -10.90 -1.94
CA THR A 379 8.04 -11.10 -0.88
C THR A 379 7.94 -12.58 -0.53
N GLN A 380 7.62 -12.91 0.73
CA GLN A 380 7.38 -14.32 1.11
C GLN A 380 6.20 -14.97 0.35
N SER A 381 5.28 -14.17 -0.19
CA SER A 381 4.16 -14.65 -1.00
C SER A 381 4.53 -14.89 -2.46
N ASP A 382 5.71 -14.44 -2.90
CA ASP A 382 6.18 -14.58 -4.27
C ASP A 382 6.14 -16.07 -4.69
N PRO A 383 5.68 -16.39 -5.92
CA PRO A 383 5.60 -17.76 -6.40
C PRO A 383 6.92 -18.54 -6.26
N TYR A 384 8.06 -17.90 -6.50
CA TYR A 384 9.38 -18.50 -6.34
C TYR A 384 9.69 -18.77 -4.87
N CYS A 385 9.55 -17.77 -3.99
CA CYS A 385 9.81 -17.94 -2.56
C CYS A 385 8.90 -18.98 -1.89
N SER A 386 7.62 -19.02 -2.30
CA SER A 386 6.64 -19.93 -1.70
C SER A 386 6.99 -21.41 -1.88
N ARG A 387 7.73 -21.75 -2.96
CA ARG A 387 8.19 -23.13 -3.24
C ARG A 387 9.26 -23.58 -2.26
N PHE A 388 10.14 -22.67 -1.86
CA PHE A 388 11.32 -22.93 -1.03
C PHE A 388 11.17 -22.37 0.40
N ILE A 389 9.94 -22.08 0.83
CA ILE A 389 9.70 -21.34 2.08
C ILE A 389 10.31 -22.02 3.32
N GLN A 390 10.38 -23.35 3.34
CA GLN A 390 11.01 -24.09 4.45
C GLN A 390 12.53 -23.91 4.46
N GLU A 391 13.18 -23.94 3.30
CA GLU A 391 14.62 -23.70 3.15
C GLU A 391 14.96 -22.25 3.54
N ILE A 392 14.14 -21.30 3.09
CA ILE A 392 14.27 -19.89 3.46
C ILE A 392 14.14 -19.71 4.97
N ARG A 393 13.15 -20.33 5.61
CA ARG A 393 12.95 -20.28 7.06
C ARG A 393 14.05 -20.96 7.85
N PHE A 394 14.64 -22.02 7.31
CA PHE A 394 15.80 -22.65 7.93
C PHE A 394 17.00 -21.70 7.98
N VAL A 395 17.28 -20.99 6.89
CA VAL A 395 18.42 -20.06 6.79
C VAL A 395 18.15 -18.72 7.51
N LEU A 396 17.03 -18.07 7.20
CA LEU A 396 16.71 -16.71 7.66
C LEU A 396 15.86 -16.68 8.94
N ARG A 397 15.57 -17.85 9.52
CA ARG A 397 14.65 -18.06 10.66
C ARG A 397 13.20 -17.69 10.34
N ASP A 398 12.29 -18.13 11.19
CA ASP A 398 10.88 -17.75 11.08
C ASP A 398 10.66 -16.26 11.36
N GLY A 399 9.73 -15.66 10.62
CA GLY A 399 9.34 -14.25 10.77
C GLY A 399 8.61 -13.71 9.55
N TRP A 400 8.08 -12.49 9.67
CA TRP A 400 7.45 -11.75 8.58
C TRP A 400 8.43 -10.72 8.04
N TYR A 401 9.14 -11.05 6.96
CA TYR A 401 10.17 -10.18 6.37
C TYR A 401 10.17 -10.30 4.85
N ARG A 402 10.87 -9.39 4.16
CA ARG A 402 11.22 -9.54 2.75
C ARG A 402 12.57 -10.26 2.65
N PRO A 403 12.62 -11.50 2.13
CA PRO A 403 13.89 -12.19 1.92
C PRO A 403 14.72 -11.50 0.82
N VAL A 404 16.02 -11.42 1.07
CA VAL A 404 17.03 -10.94 0.12
C VAL A 404 17.74 -12.16 -0.44
N PHE A 405 17.72 -12.30 -1.76
CA PHE A 405 18.33 -13.41 -2.49
C PHE A 405 19.54 -12.93 -3.27
N LYS A 406 20.55 -13.78 -3.36
CA LYS A 406 21.64 -13.69 -4.34
C LYS A 406 21.55 -14.94 -5.21
N GLY A 407 20.92 -14.81 -6.38
CA GLY A 407 20.50 -15.96 -7.17
C GLY A 407 19.53 -16.86 -6.40
N VAL A 408 19.84 -18.15 -6.28
CA VAL A 408 19.04 -19.12 -5.52
C VAL A 408 19.21 -19.03 -3.99
N ASP A 409 20.27 -18.37 -3.51
CA ASP A 409 20.63 -18.37 -2.10
C ASP A 409 19.90 -17.25 -1.33
N PRO A 410 19.14 -17.57 -0.27
CA PRO A 410 18.66 -16.56 0.67
C PRO A 410 19.82 -16.06 1.53
N ILE A 411 20.24 -14.81 1.34
CA ILE A 411 21.42 -14.23 2.01
C ILE A 411 21.06 -13.26 3.14
N GLY A 412 19.84 -12.73 3.15
CA GLY A 412 19.45 -11.68 4.07
C GLY A 412 17.95 -11.48 4.19
N ARG A 413 17.53 -10.57 5.06
CA ARG A 413 16.12 -10.26 5.29
C ARG A 413 15.92 -8.80 5.68
N ILE A 414 14.79 -8.24 5.27
CA ILE A 414 14.36 -6.88 5.61
C ILE A 414 13.06 -6.97 6.39
N LEU A 415 13.08 -6.53 7.64
CA LEU A 415 11.89 -6.41 8.46
C LEU A 415 11.30 -5.01 8.26
N MET A 416 10.37 -4.87 7.31
CA MET A 416 9.71 -3.61 7.00
C MET A 416 8.20 -3.76 6.87
N TYR A 417 7.45 -2.72 7.22
CA TYR A 417 6.01 -2.67 7.05
C TYR A 417 5.50 -1.24 6.82
N LYS A 418 4.38 -1.14 6.09
CA LYS A 418 3.68 0.13 5.89
C LYS A 418 2.95 0.54 7.17
N VAL A 419 3.27 1.71 7.72
CA VAL A 419 2.56 2.33 8.84
C VAL A 419 1.92 3.61 8.33
N ASN A 420 0.59 3.64 8.24
CA ASN A 420 -0.14 4.78 7.68
C ASN A 420 0.38 5.19 6.29
N ASP A 421 1.18 6.24 6.24
CA ASP A 421 1.73 6.97 5.09
C ASP A 421 3.28 6.94 5.03
N TYR A 422 3.93 6.08 5.82
CA TYR A 422 5.38 5.88 5.76
C TYR A 422 5.77 4.39 5.89
N LEU A 423 7.02 4.07 5.53
CA LEU A 423 7.61 2.74 5.74
C LEU A 423 8.39 2.71 7.06
N GLU A 424 8.03 1.78 7.93
CA GLU A 424 8.80 1.47 9.14
C GLU A 424 9.71 0.28 8.85
N ILE A 425 11.02 0.50 8.91
CA ILE A 425 12.08 -0.50 8.67
C ILE A 425 12.75 -0.79 10.02
N LYS A 426 12.41 -1.93 10.61
CA LYS A 426 12.89 -2.31 11.95
C LYS A 426 14.31 -2.82 11.96
N ASP A 427 14.65 -3.65 10.99
CA ASP A 427 16.00 -4.21 10.88
C ASP A 427 16.25 -4.64 9.45
N ILE A 428 17.47 -4.41 8.98
CA ILE A 428 17.99 -4.92 7.72
C ILE A 428 19.12 -5.87 8.06
N GLN A 429 19.05 -7.12 7.59
CA GLN A 429 20.10 -8.11 7.82
C GLN A 429 20.67 -8.56 6.48
N VAL A 430 21.87 -8.07 6.14
CA VAL A 430 22.57 -8.36 4.88
C VAL A 430 24.08 -8.44 5.14
N PRO A 431 24.80 -9.45 4.59
CA PRO A 431 26.24 -9.55 4.72
C PRO A 431 27.01 -8.40 4.05
N HIS A 432 28.19 -8.06 4.58
CA HIS A 432 29.02 -6.94 4.12
C HIS A 432 29.44 -7.06 2.65
N ALA A 433 29.71 -8.29 2.19
CA ALA A 433 30.10 -8.57 0.80
C ALA A 433 29.05 -8.17 -0.25
N TYR A 434 27.79 -7.95 0.15
CA TYR A 434 26.68 -7.68 -0.78
C TYR A 434 26.05 -6.29 -0.59
N LEU A 435 26.67 -5.40 0.20
CA LEU A 435 26.07 -4.11 0.56
C LEU A 435 25.82 -3.19 -0.64
N ASP A 436 26.73 -3.16 -1.62
CA ASP A 436 26.60 -2.24 -2.76
C ASP A 436 25.45 -2.67 -3.71
N GLU A 437 25.38 -3.97 -4.05
CA GLU A 437 24.26 -4.52 -4.82
C GLU A 437 22.94 -4.39 -4.07
N PHE A 438 22.97 -4.61 -2.75
CA PHE A 438 21.81 -4.39 -1.90
C PHE A 438 21.34 -2.94 -1.93
N ALA A 439 22.27 -1.97 -1.93
CA ALA A 439 21.95 -0.55 -1.99
C ALA A 439 21.10 -0.22 -3.22
N ILE A 440 21.51 -0.73 -4.39
CA ILE A 440 20.85 -0.49 -5.67
C ILE A 440 19.43 -1.02 -5.64
N GLU A 441 19.25 -2.30 -5.29
CA GLU A 441 17.93 -2.94 -5.30
C GLU A 441 17.03 -2.42 -4.18
N PHE A 442 17.60 -2.09 -3.02
CA PHE A 442 16.83 -1.48 -1.93
C PHE A 442 16.40 -0.07 -2.28
N ASN A 443 17.25 0.73 -2.94
CA ASN A 443 16.87 2.04 -3.43
C ASN A 443 15.74 1.95 -4.46
N ARG A 444 15.86 1.03 -5.43
CA ARG A 444 14.81 0.74 -6.42
C ARG A 444 13.48 0.37 -5.76
N LEU A 445 13.51 -0.45 -4.70
CA LEU A 445 12.32 -0.81 -3.92
C LEU A 445 11.71 0.40 -3.21
N LEU A 446 12.53 1.24 -2.57
CA LEU A 446 12.06 2.44 -1.87
C LEU A 446 11.46 3.47 -2.83
N ASP A 447 12.07 3.66 -4.00
CA ASP A 447 11.55 4.58 -5.02
C ASP A 447 10.21 4.10 -5.59
N ASN A 448 10.02 2.79 -5.73
CA ASN A 448 8.72 2.22 -6.11
C ASN A 448 7.62 2.47 -5.07
N PHE A 449 7.95 2.54 -3.78
CA PHE A 449 6.94 2.85 -2.76
C PHE A 449 6.43 4.29 -2.83
N ARG A 450 7.17 5.22 -3.45
CA ARG A 450 6.72 6.59 -3.71
C ARG A 450 5.46 6.62 -4.57
N ASP A 451 5.36 5.72 -5.55
CA ASP A 451 4.15 5.57 -6.39
C ASP A 451 2.90 5.18 -5.61
N GLN A 452 3.07 4.68 -4.38
CA GLN A 452 1.97 4.37 -3.47
C GLN A 452 1.67 5.48 -2.46
N LEU A 453 2.18 6.69 -2.70
CA LEU A 453 2.12 7.83 -1.81
C LEU A 453 2.81 7.53 -0.46
N ILE A 454 3.96 6.85 -0.52
CA ILE A 454 4.77 6.51 0.64
C ILE A 454 6.21 6.97 0.39
N ASP A 455 6.48 8.23 0.70
CA ASP A 455 7.75 8.87 0.36
C ASP A 455 8.73 8.94 1.54
N VAL A 456 8.26 8.60 2.73
CA VAL A 456 9.04 8.62 3.96
C VAL A 456 9.33 7.19 4.42
N SER A 457 10.58 6.95 4.78
CA SER A 457 11.04 5.69 5.36
C SER A 457 11.79 5.95 6.66
N VAL A 458 11.51 5.17 7.70
CA VAL A 458 12.20 5.27 9.01
C VAL A 458 12.95 3.97 9.27
N LEU A 459 14.26 4.08 9.45
CA LEU A 459 15.18 2.98 9.73
C LEU A 459 15.59 2.97 11.20
N HIS A 460 15.51 1.80 11.84
CA HIS A 460 15.88 1.61 13.25
C HIS A 460 17.25 0.97 13.37
N ASN A 461 17.39 -0.26 12.84
CA ASN A 461 18.60 -1.06 13.00
C ASN A 461 19.12 -1.58 11.66
N PHE A 462 20.42 -1.88 11.63
CA PHE A 462 21.08 -2.63 10.57
C PHE A 462 21.97 -3.70 11.19
N ASN A 463 21.85 -4.94 10.72
CA ASN A 463 22.50 -6.14 11.25
C ASN A 463 22.34 -6.28 12.77
N GLY A 464 21.16 -5.90 13.30
CA GLY A 464 20.84 -5.97 14.73
C GLY A 464 21.49 -4.88 15.59
N GLN A 465 22.22 -3.93 15.01
CA GLN A 465 22.81 -2.78 15.70
C GLN A 465 22.07 -1.50 15.34
N ILE A 466 22.06 -0.54 16.27
CA ILE A 466 21.61 0.82 15.95
C ILE A 466 22.61 1.47 14.99
N ILE A 467 22.12 2.31 14.08
CA ILE A 467 22.92 2.86 12.97
C ILE A 467 24.20 3.57 13.44
N PRO A 468 24.20 4.42 14.50
CA PRO A 468 25.44 5.08 14.94
C PRO A 468 26.52 4.14 15.48
N LEU A 469 26.14 2.93 15.90
CA LEU A 469 27.06 1.90 16.39
C LEU A 469 27.46 0.89 15.30
N ALA A 470 26.83 0.96 14.14
CA ALA A 470 27.13 0.08 13.02
C ALA A 470 28.52 0.40 12.42
N PRO A 471 29.18 -0.55 11.74
CA PRO A 471 30.42 -0.32 11.02
C PRO A 471 30.37 0.88 10.04
N PRO A 472 31.49 1.57 9.79
CA PRO A 472 31.53 2.76 8.93
C PRO A 472 30.97 2.53 7.51
N GLU A 473 31.13 1.33 6.96
CA GLU A 473 30.62 0.94 5.65
C GLU A 473 29.08 0.97 5.62
N ILE A 474 28.45 0.50 6.71
CA ILE A 474 26.99 0.53 6.87
C ILE A 474 26.49 1.97 7.05
N GLN A 475 27.20 2.78 7.83
CA GLN A 475 26.84 4.19 8.01
C GLN A 475 26.87 4.94 6.67
N LYS A 476 27.92 4.73 5.87
CA LYS A 476 28.05 5.29 4.51
C LYS A 476 26.96 4.79 3.57
N LEU A 477 26.60 3.51 3.63
CA LEU A 477 25.50 2.94 2.86
C LEU A 477 24.16 3.60 3.22
N VAL A 478 23.88 3.76 4.50
CA VAL A 478 22.64 4.39 4.98
C VAL A 478 22.58 5.85 4.53
N GLU A 479 23.69 6.58 4.61
CA GLU A 479 23.81 7.94 4.11
C GLU A 479 23.62 8.02 2.58
N SER A 480 24.23 7.11 1.80
CA SER A 480 24.09 7.09 0.34
C SER A 480 22.67 6.74 -0.12
N LEU A 481 21.93 5.98 0.69
CA LEU A 481 20.50 5.72 0.52
C LEU A 481 19.62 6.92 0.90
N GLY A 482 20.19 8.05 1.33
CA GLY A 482 19.49 9.29 1.67
C GLY A 482 18.81 9.28 3.05
N PHE A 483 19.25 8.42 3.96
CA PHE A 483 18.78 8.42 5.33
C PHE A 483 19.63 9.38 6.18
N ILE A 484 18.96 10.24 6.95
CA ILE A 484 19.57 11.18 7.89
C ILE A 484 19.14 10.88 9.33
N PRO A 485 19.96 11.20 10.36
CA PRO A 485 19.58 11.01 11.75
C PRO A 485 18.31 11.81 12.11
N MET A 486 17.37 11.18 12.82
CA MET A 486 16.18 11.84 13.37
C MET A 486 16.48 12.69 14.62
N ASN A 487 17.66 12.50 15.23
CA ASN A 487 18.06 13.11 16.52
C ASN A 487 17.03 12.90 17.64
N ASP A 488 16.40 11.72 17.67
CA ASP A 488 15.48 11.33 18.73
C ASP A 488 16.17 10.46 19.79
N GLN A 489 15.47 10.17 20.90
CA GLN A 489 16.00 9.32 21.97
C GLN A 489 16.27 7.85 21.54
N ARG A 490 15.92 7.48 20.30
CA ARG A 490 15.98 6.11 19.79
C ARG A 490 17.01 5.95 18.67
N ASP A 491 17.79 6.99 18.39
CA ASP A 491 18.84 7.02 17.35
C ASP A 491 18.36 6.51 15.97
N ARG A 492 17.11 6.82 15.63
CA ARG A 492 16.50 6.39 14.36
C ARG A 492 16.93 7.29 13.21
N TYR A 493 16.80 6.76 11.99
CA TYR A 493 17.15 7.46 10.76
C TYR A 493 15.90 7.59 9.88
N ILE A 494 15.81 8.68 9.12
CA ILE A 494 14.68 9.00 8.26
C ILE A 494 15.17 9.33 6.85
N ARG A 495 14.47 8.83 5.83
CA ARG A 495 14.64 9.20 4.42
C ARG A 495 13.39 9.92 3.94
N GLY A 496 13.60 10.99 3.16
CA GLY A 496 12.52 11.70 2.46
C GLY A 496 11.66 12.62 3.34
N GLY A 497 12.05 12.88 4.59
CA GLY A 497 11.36 13.81 5.47
C GLY A 497 12.25 14.27 6.62
N VAL A 498 11.78 15.26 7.37
CA VAL A 498 12.48 15.83 8.53
C VAL A 498 11.81 15.47 9.84
N VAL A 499 12.54 15.63 10.94
CA VAL A 499 12.00 15.52 12.29
C VAL A 499 12.21 16.85 12.98
N ALA A 500 11.15 17.65 13.05
CA ALA A 500 11.13 18.96 13.68
C ALA A 500 9.88 19.07 14.56
N THR A 501 9.73 18.13 15.49
CA THR A 501 8.50 18.01 16.28
C THR A 501 8.28 19.24 17.15
N ARG A 502 7.06 19.78 17.10
CA ARG A 502 6.55 20.83 17.99
C ARG A 502 5.33 20.34 18.75
N GLU A 503 5.08 20.96 19.90
CA GLU A 503 3.87 20.70 20.67
C GLU A 503 2.62 21.06 19.86
N LYS A 504 1.57 20.24 19.96
CA LYS A 504 0.32 20.47 19.20
C LYS A 504 -0.33 21.80 19.56
N SER A 505 -0.17 22.25 20.80
CA SER A 505 -0.66 23.55 21.27
C SER A 505 -0.07 24.70 20.45
N ILE A 506 1.23 24.67 20.14
CA ILE A 506 1.91 25.71 19.33
C ILE A 506 1.29 25.77 17.93
N ILE A 507 1.11 24.61 17.29
CA ILE A 507 0.50 24.52 15.96
C ILE A 507 -0.95 25.04 15.98
N HIS A 508 -1.71 24.70 17.02
CA HIS A 508 -3.08 25.18 17.19
C HIS A 508 -3.15 26.70 17.39
N ARG A 509 -2.17 27.35 18.06
CA ARG A 509 -2.13 28.83 18.15
C ARG A 509 -2.05 29.47 16.79
N SER A 510 -1.09 29.03 15.96
CA SER A 510 -0.93 29.54 14.59
C SER A 510 -2.18 29.29 13.76
N LEU A 511 -2.78 28.09 13.88
CA LEU A 511 -4.03 27.75 13.19
C LEU A 511 -5.16 28.71 13.59
N PHE A 512 -5.38 28.91 14.89
CA PHE A 512 -6.46 29.78 15.36
C PHE A 512 -6.23 31.26 15.02
N LYS A 513 -4.97 31.71 14.96
CA LYS A 513 -4.61 33.04 14.47
C LYS A 513 -4.96 33.20 13.00
N LEU A 514 -4.53 32.26 12.16
CA LEU A 514 -4.76 32.27 10.71
C LEU A 514 -6.25 32.24 10.36
N HIS A 515 -7.06 31.56 11.17
CA HIS A 515 -8.51 31.46 10.99
C HIS A 515 -9.33 32.52 11.74
N ASN A 516 -8.70 33.60 12.22
CA ASN A 516 -9.32 34.71 12.94
C ASN A 516 -10.09 34.31 14.23
N LEU A 517 -9.74 33.18 14.84
CA LEU A 517 -10.31 32.74 16.12
C LEU A 517 -9.53 33.30 17.32
N HIS A 518 -8.21 33.50 17.15
CA HIS A 518 -7.34 34.06 18.18
C HIS A 518 -7.76 35.46 18.59
N GLN A 519 -7.68 35.78 19.89
CA GLN A 519 -8.14 37.06 20.43
C GLN A 519 -7.48 38.28 19.75
N ALA A 520 -6.25 38.14 19.25
CA ALA A 520 -5.54 39.20 18.53
C ALA A 520 -6.01 39.40 17.06
N THR A 521 -6.74 38.45 16.49
CA THR A 521 -7.12 38.43 15.06
C THR A 521 -8.63 38.43 14.82
N ARG A 522 -9.44 38.33 15.87
CA ARG A 522 -10.89 38.46 15.75
C ARG A 522 -11.23 39.79 15.08
N LYS A 523 -12.21 39.76 14.20
CA LYS A 523 -12.68 40.98 13.54
C LYS A 523 -13.61 41.75 14.45
N GLU A 524 -13.63 43.08 14.29
CA GLU A 524 -14.46 43.98 15.10
C GLU A 524 -15.97 43.62 15.03
N ASN A 525 -16.45 43.17 13.86
CA ASN A 525 -17.85 42.86 13.63
C ASN A 525 -18.05 41.66 12.69
N GLU A 526 -19.28 41.17 12.64
CA GLU A 526 -19.71 40.03 11.84
C GLU A 526 -19.55 40.24 10.33
N MET A 527 -19.75 41.48 9.84
CA MET A 527 -19.63 41.81 8.42
C MET A 527 -18.19 41.62 7.90
N LYS A 528 -17.20 42.12 8.64
CA LYS A 528 -15.77 41.90 8.33
C LYS A 528 -15.39 40.43 8.47
N ALA A 529 -15.94 39.71 9.46
CA ALA A 529 -15.64 38.30 9.67
C ALA A 529 -16.13 37.42 8.52
N VAL A 530 -17.33 37.68 7.99
CA VAL A 530 -17.89 36.93 6.84
C VAL A 530 -17.05 37.12 5.57
N MET A 531 -16.52 38.33 5.32
CA MET A 531 -15.72 38.62 4.12
C MET A 531 -14.38 37.86 4.08
N GLU A 532 -13.89 37.42 5.23
CA GLU A 532 -12.60 36.73 5.38
C GLU A 532 -12.74 35.20 5.33
N MET A 533 -13.97 34.70 5.17
CA MET A 533 -14.27 33.28 5.08
C MET A 533 -14.78 32.92 3.69
N ASP A 534 -14.20 31.86 3.10
CA ASP A 534 -14.72 31.32 1.84
C ASP A 534 -16.13 30.74 2.02
N GLU A 535 -16.41 30.09 3.15
CA GLU A 535 -17.64 29.33 3.38
C GLU A 535 -18.14 29.51 4.82
N VAL A 536 -19.41 29.87 4.98
CA VAL A 536 -20.07 29.99 6.30
C VAL A 536 -21.33 29.13 6.32
N ARG A 537 -21.51 28.32 7.37
CA ARG A 537 -22.67 27.41 7.48
C ARG A 537 -23.82 27.99 8.29
N ASP A 538 -23.50 28.63 9.41
CA ASP A 538 -24.48 29.25 10.30
C ASP A 538 -23.84 30.37 11.14
N THR A 539 -24.70 31.13 11.82
CA THR A 539 -24.31 32.21 12.75
C THR A 539 -23.43 31.70 13.89
N ILE A 540 -23.63 30.43 14.33
CA ILE A 540 -22.90 29.86 15.47
C ILE A 540 -21.41 29.69 15.11
N ALA A 541 -21.09 29.18 13.92
CA ALA A 541 -19.72 29.05 13.43
C ALA A 541 -18.99 30.40 13.28
N LEU A 542 -19.71 31.47 12.94
CA LEU A 542 -19.10 32.78 12.76
C LEU A 542 -18.76 33.48 14.08
N ARG A 543 -19.57 33.27 15.13
CA ARG A 543 -19.48 34.00 16.41
C ARG A 543 -18.07 34.01 17.02
N GLY A 544 -17.34 32.91 16.88
CA GLY A 544 -15.96 32.79 17.39
C GLY A 544 -14.97 33.78 16.78
N ARG A 545 -15.24 34.29 15.56
CA ARG A 545 -14.34 35.09 14.73
C ARG A 545 -14.60 36.61 14.78
N CYS A 546 -15.69 37.04 15.40
CA CYS A 546 -15.99 38.46 15.60
C CYS A 546 -16.08 38.80 17.09
N GLU A 547 -15.70 40.01 17.48
CA GLU A 547 -15.84 40.50 18.86
C GLU A 547 -17.32 40.71 19.21
N VAL A 548 -18.02 41.46 18.36
CA VAL A 548 -19.44 41.76 18.48
C VAL A 548 -20.21 41.11 17.33
N MET A 549 -21.39 40.58 17.64
CA MET A 549 -22.35 40.04 16.67
C MET A 549 -23.68 40.78 16.84
N ARG A 550 -24.14 41.52 15.83
CA ARG A 550 -25.41 42.28 15.89
C ARG A 550 -26.47 41.76 14.92
N ALA A 551 -26.05 41.25 13.77
CA ALA A 551 -26.90 40.67 12.74
C ALA A 551 -26.70 39.15 12.64
N ASP A 552 -27.73 38.43 12.20
CA ASP A 552 -27.65 37.01 11.87
C ASP A 552 -27.13 36.78 10.43
N LEU A 553 -26.87 35.53 10.08
CA LEU A 553 -26.34 35.17 8.77
C LEU A 553 -27.27 35.54 7.62
N ASP A 554 -28.59 35.51 7.83
CA ASP A 554 -29.55 35.87 6.78
C ASP A 554 -29.50 37.38 6.47
N ALA A 555 -29.41 38.23 7.50
CA ALA A 555 -29.20 39.67 7.33
C ALA A 555 -27.84 39.99 6.68
N MET A 556 -26.78 39.27 7.04
CA MET A 556 -25.46 39.43 6.41
C MET A 556 -25.44 38.95 4.96
N ALA A 557 -26.14 37.85 4.65
CA ALA A 557 -26.27 37.34 3.30
C ALA A 557 -26.97 38.36 2.40
N ALA A 558 -27.98 39.06 2.91
CA ALA A 558 -28.63 40.16 2.20
C ALA A 558 -27.70 41.36 1.96
N ALA A 559 -26.91 41.74 2.98
CA ALA A 559 -25.99 42.89 2.89
C ALA A 559 -24.80 42.63 1.95
N ASN A 560 -24.27 41.40 1.93
CA ASN A 560 -23.10 41.02 1.12
C ASN A 560 -23.46 40.28 -0.18
N GLN A 561 -24.75 40.17 -0.52
CA GLN A 561 -25.25 39.43 -1.69
C GLN A 561 -24.69 38.00 -1.78
N LEU A 562 -24.67 37.29 -0.64
CA LEU A 562 -24.22 35.91 -0.59
C LEU A 562 -25.27 34.97 -1.16
N HIS A 563 -24.79 33.85 -1.68
CA HIS A 563 -25.60 32.80 -2.24
C HIS A 563 -25.47 31.55 -1.37
N GLN A 564 -26.55 30.78 -1.26
CA GLN A 564 -26.57 29.51 -0.58
C GLN A 564 -26.42 28.37 -1.61
N GLY A 565 -25.44 27.51 -1.40
CA GLY A 565 -25.13 26.42 -2.32
C GLY A 565 -24.39 25.28 -1.64
N THR A 566 -24.12 24.22 -2.41
CA THR A 566 -23.42 23.03 -1.90
C THR A 566 -21.91 23.20 -2.06
N ASN A 567 -21.10 22.98 -1.03
CA ASN A 567 -19.63 22.96 -1.13
C ASN A 567 -19.07 21.60 -1.61
N LEU A 568 -17.74 21.47 -1.74
CA LEU A 568 -17.10 20.22 -2.16
C LEU A 568 -17.29 19.06 -1.16
N ARG A 569 -17.60 19.37 0.10
CA ARG A 569 -17.93 18.42 1.17
C ARG A 569 -19.42 18.06 1.24
N ARG A 570 -20.24 18.56 0.31
CA ARG A 570 -21.70 18.33 0.22
C ARG A 570 -22.51 18.94 1.38
N HIS A 571 -21.97 19.96 2.05
CA HIS A 571 -22.71 20.76 3.00
C HIS A 571 -23.32 21.98 2.31
N LEU A 572 -24.48 22.40 2.79
CA LEU A 572 -25.09 23.67 2.41
C LEU A 572 -24.32 24.80 3.13
N VAL A 573 -23.81 25.76 2.36
CA VAL A 573 -22.99 26.89 2.84
C VAL A 573 -23.44 28.17 2.16
N TRP A 574 -23.19 29.29 2.82
CA TRP A 574 -23.24 30.63 2.24
C TRP A 574 -21.85 31.05 1.76
N SER A 575 -21.78 31.58 0.55
CA SER A 575 -20.53 32.07 -0.05
C SER A 575 -20.82 33.07 -1.19
N SER A 576 -19.77 33.66 -1.75
CA SER A 576 -19.85 34.52 -2.94
C SER A 576 -20.19 33.71 -4.20
N TYR A 577 -20.77 34.37 -5.19
CA TYR A 577 -21.08 33.72 -6.48
C TYR A 577 -19.81 33.20 -7.17
N SER A 578 -18.71 33.97 -7.12
CA SER A 578 -17.43 33.61 -7.72
C SER A 578 -16.82 32.35 -7.10
N HIS A 579 -17.00 32.14 -5.80
CA HIS A 579 -16.59 30.90 -5.14
C HIS A 579 -17.35 29.69 -5.70
N PHE A 580 -18.67 29.77 -5.85
CA PHE A 580 -19.45 28.67 -6.45
C PHE A 580 -19.10 28.41 -7.92
N GLN A 581 -18.75 29.43 -8.70
CA GLN A 581 -18.20 29.23 -10.04
C GLN A 581 -16.90 28.42 -10.01
N ARG A 582 -15.99 28.76 -9.10
CA ARG A 582 -14.74 28.01 -8.87
C ARG A 582 -15.02 26.56 -8.48
N LEU A 583 -15.96 26.33 -7.56
CA LEU A 583 -16.34 24.97 -7.14
C LEU A 583 -16.97 24.16 -8.28
N LEU A 584 -17.76 24.79 -9.15
CA LEU A 584 -18.32 24.15 -10.34
C LEU A 584 -17.22 23.74 -11.32
N MET A 585 -16.25 24.63 -11.56
CA MET A 585 -15.09 24.36 -12.42
C MET A 585 -14.26 23.18 -11.91
N ILE A 586 -14.04 23.09 -10.59
CA ILE A 586 -13.32 21.98 -9.93
C ILE A 586 -14.10 20.66 -10.05
N ARG A 587 -15.43 20.68 -9.92
CA ARG A 587 -16.26 19.48 -10.07
C ARG A 587 -16.17 18.92 -11.49
N ASN A 588 -16.11 19.79 -12.49
CA ASN A 588 -15.97 19.46 -13.91
C ASN A 588 -16.87 18.29 -14.36
N MET A 589 -18.13 18.31 -13.97
CA MET A 589 -19.12 17.30 -14.36
C MET A 589 -20.13 17.97 -15.28
N PRO A 590 -20.56 17.34 -16.40
CA PRO A 590 -21.59 17.91 -17.25
C PRO A 590 -22.90 18.07 -16.48
N ALA A 591 -23.69 19.05 -16.92
CA ALA A 591 -25.04 19.23 -16.41
C ALA A 591 -25.90 18.00 -16.77
N PRO A 592 -26.84 17.58 -15.90
CA PRO A 592 -27.77 16.52 -16.25
C PRO A 592 -28.58 16.88 -17.50
N GLU A 593 -28.50 16.08 -18.55
CA GLU A 593 -29.16 16.35 -19.85
C GLU A 593 -30.67 16.58 -19.70
N GLU A 594 -31.32 15.80 -18.82
CA GLU A 594 -32.76 15.91 -18.51
C GLU A 594 -33.16 17.24 -17.86
N LEU A 595 -32.19 18.05 -17.40
CA LEU A 595 -32.42 19.28 -16.64
C LEU A 595 -31.89 20.54 -17.34
N LEU A 596 -31.45 20.44 -18.60
CA LEU A 596 -30.95 21.59 -19.36
C LEU A 596 -32.03 22.68 -19.55
N ASP A 597 -33.26 22.29 -19.90
CA ASP A 597 -34.38 23.22 -20.05
C ASP A 597 -34.67 24.02 -18.78
N VAL A 598 -34.42 23.41 -17.61
CA VAL A 598 -34.59 24.06 -16.30
C VAL A 598 -33.50 25.10 -16.10
N ILE A 599 -32.25 24.78 -16.46
CA ILE A 599 -31.13 25.71 -16.38
C ILE A 599 -31.39 26.93 -17.28
N ASP A 600 -31.86 26.72 -18.51
CA ASP A 600 -32.16 27.81 -19.45
C ASP A 600 -33.26 28.74 -18.91
N ALA A 601 -34.34 28.17 -18.37
CA ALA A 601 -35.43 28.95 -17.77
C ALA A 601 -34.97 29.81 -16.58
N PHE A 602 -34.03 29.32 -15.77
CA PHE A 602 -33.48 30.06 -14.63
C PHE A 602 -32.31 31.00 -14.99
N THR A 603 -31.83 30.94 -16.23
CA THR A 603 -30.86 31.91 -16.76
C THR A 603 -31.55 33.25 -17.06
N GLU A 604 -32.81 33.20 -17.52
CA GLU A 604 -33.63 34.38 -17.84
C GLU A 604 -34.45 34.89 -16.64
N ASN A 605 -34.83 34.02 -15.70
CA ASN A 605 -35.68 34.36 -14.55
C ASN A 605 -35.21 33.71 -13.25
N THR A 606 -35.06 34.49 -12.18
CA THR A 606 -34.61 33.97 -10.88
C THR A 606 -35.74 33.52 -9.94
N ASP A 607 -37.02 33.79 -10.26
CA ASP A 607 -38.15 33.53 -9.36
C ASP A 607 -38.71 32.11 -9.52
N PRO A 608 -38.62 31.25 -8.48
CA PRO A 608 -39.21 29.91 -8.52
C PRO A 608 -40.74 29.90 -8.63
N ARG A 609 -41.45 30.96 -8.19
CA ARG A 609 -42.92 31.01 -8.26
C ARG A 609 -43.41 31.11 -9.69
N ALA A 610 -42.80 32.00 -10.47
CA ALA A 610 -43.09 32.15 -11.90
C ALA A 610 -42.88 30.83 -12.67
N TYR A 611 -41.82 30.09 -12.36
CA TYR A 611 -41.57 28.77 -12.96
C TYR A 611 -42.64 27.74 -12.56
N MET A 612 -42.97 27.64 -11.26
CA MET A 612 -44.00 26.71 -10.78
C MET A 612 -45.39 27.00 -11.39
N GLU A 613 -45.76 28.27 -11.54
CA GLU A 613 -47.03 28.68 -12.17
C GLU A 613 -47.07 28.34 -13.66
N ARG A 614 -45.98 28.61 -14.40
CA ARG A 614 -45.88 28.32 -15.84
C ARG A 614 -46.04 26.83 -16.16
N TYR A 615 -45.53 25.96 -15.30
CA TYR A 615 -45.57 24.51 -15.48
C TYR A 615 -46.60 23.80 -14.58
N ALA A 616 -47.48 24.54 -13.91
CA ALA A 616 -48.51 24.02 -13.00
C ALA A 616 -47.98 22.99 -11.98
N MET A 617 -46.79 23.24 -11.42
CA MET A 617 -46.04 22.27 -10.62
C MET A 617 -46.24 22.49 -9.11
N LYS A 618 -46.30 21.40 -8.33
CA LYS A 618 -46.33 21.48 -6.86
C LYS A 618 -44.93 21.72 -6.28
N ARG A 619 -44.85 22.39 -5.13
CA ARG A 619 -43.57 22.67 -4.43
C ARG A 619 -42.72 21.41 -4.17
N ALA A 620 -43.35 20.26 -3.95
CA ALA A 620 -42.64 18.99 -3.73
C ALA A 620 -41.99 18.44 -5.01
N GLU A 621 -42.64 18.60 -6.16
CA GLU A 621 -42.12 18.21 -7.48
C GLU A 621 -40.98 19.14 -7.88
N PHE A 622 -41.15 20.46 -7.67
CA PHE A 622 -40.11 21.46 -7.92
C PHE A 622 -38.83 21.19 -7.10
N ARG A 623 -38.96 20.83 -5.82
CA ARG A 623 -37.80 20.44 -4.99
C ARG A 623 -37.06 19.22 -5.55
N LYS A 624 -37.78 18.21 -6.07
CA LYS A 624 -37.15 17.03 -6.68
C LYS A 624 -36.39 17.39 -7.97
N LEU A 625 -36.90 18.37 -8.72
CA LEU A 625 -36.29 18.88 -9.95
C LEU A 625 -35.00 19.68 -9.69
N ILE A 626 -35.02 20.59 -8.71
CA ILE A 626 -33.90 21.51 -8.42
C ILE A 626 -32.80 20.88 -7.56
N GLN A 627 -33.14 19.91 -6.70
CA GLN A 627 -32.18 19.33 -5.77
C GLN A 627 -30.94 18.70 -6.45
N PRO A 628 -31.04 18.00 -7.60
CA PRO A 628 -29.89 17.57 -8.37
C PRO A 628 -28.97 18.72 -8.80
N LEU A 629 -29.54 19.85 -9.27
CA LEU A 629 -28.81 21.03 -9.74
C LEU A 629 -28.09 21.77 -8.61
N LEU A 630 -28.71 21.86 -7.43
CA LEU A 630 -28.06 22.39 -6.21
C LEU A 630 -26.91 21.49 -5.74
N ARG A 631 -27.04 20.17 -5.89
CA ARG A 631 -26.02 19.20 -5.48
C ARG A 631 -24.83 19.17 -6.43
N SER A 632 -25.05 19.31 -7.74
CA SER A 632 -24.00 19.44 -8.74
C SER A 632 -23.34 20.82 -8.73
N GLY A 633 -24.05 21.85 -8.24
CA GLY A 633 -23.57 23.23 -8.14
C GLY A 633 -23.87 24.09 -9.36
N TYR A 634 -24.67 23.59 -10.29
CA TYR A 634 -25.16 24.36 -11.43
C TYR A 634 -26.20 25.43 -11.04
N MET A 635 -26.77 25.32 -9.84
CA MET A 635 -27.65 26.32 -9.27
C MET A 635 -27.26 26.66 -7.84
N VAL A 636 -27.52 27.91 -7.46
CA VAL A 636 -27.43 28.43 -6.10
C VAL A 636 -28.70 29.20 -5.76
N GLN A 637 -29.01 29.31 -4.47
CA GLN A 637 -30.14 30.08 -3.98
C GLN A 637 -29.65 31.46 -3.52
N ASP A 638 -30.34 32.53 -3.91
CA ASP A 638 -30.08 33.89 -3.45
C ASP A 638 -30.66 34.13 -2.04
N TYR A 639 -30.21 35.18 -1.35
CA TYR A 639 -30.73 35.57 -0.03
C TYR A 639 -32.24 35.90 -0.05
N ARG A 640 -32.80 36.28 -1.20
CA ARG A 640 -34.25 36.50 -1.39
C ARG A 640 -35.04 35.21 -1.63
N GLY A 641 -34.37 34.07 -1.65
CA GLY A 641 -34.97 32.77 -1.93
C GLY A 641 -35.19 32.46 -3.41
N GLY A 642 -34.72 33.33 -4.31
CA GLY A 642 -34.64 33.06 -5.76
C GLY A 642 -33.53 32.07 -6.10
N PHE A 643 -33.52 31.54 -7.32
CA PHE A 643 -32.44 30.68 -7.79
C PHE A 643 -31.66 31.35 -8.91
N LYS A 644 -30.35 31.11 -8.93
CA LYS A 644 -29.42 31.62 -9.95
C LYS A 644 -28.58 30.50 -10.50
N VAL A 645 -28.42 30.49 -11.82
CA VAL A 645 -27.54 29.55 -12.52
C VAL A 645 -26.08 29.95 -12.30
N VAL A 646 -25.24 28.95 -12.07
CA VAL A 646 -23.78 29.10 -11.99
C VAL A 646 -23.19 28.65 -13.32
N HIS A 647 -22.49 29.57 -14.00
CA HIS A 647 -21.80 29.27 -15.24
C HIS A 647 -20.30 29.12 -14.98
N ALA A 648 -19.69 28.09 -15.59
CA ALA A 648 -18.24 27.97 -15.65
C ALA A 648 -17.67 29.10 -16.52
N LYS A 649 -16.43 29.50 -16.24
CA LYS A 649 -15.72 30.45 -17.10
C LYS A 649 -15.43 29.80 -18.46
N PRO A 650 -15.50 30.55 -19.58
CA PRO A 650 -15.08 30.02 -20.88
C PRO A 650 -13.58 29.73 -20.87
N GLU A 651 -13.17 28.62 -21.49
CA GLU A 651 -11.76 28.23 -21.72
C GLU A 651 -10.89 28.22 -20.45
N TYR A 652 -11.06 27.20 -19.61
CA TYR A 652 -10.22 27.00 -18.41
C TYR A 652 -9.59 25.61 -18.39
N ASP A 653 -8.40 25.54 -17.79
CA ASP A 653 -7.77 24.28 -17.44
C ASP A 653 -8.24 23.83 -16.05
N VAL A 654 -8.88 22.66 -16.00
CA VAL A 654 -9.43 22.06 -14.79
C VAL A 654 -8.33 21.75 -13.78
N TRP A 655 -7.18 21.28 -14.26
CA TRP A 655 -6.06 20.94 -13.41
C TRP A 655 -5.43 22.18 -12.78
N GLU A 656 -5.22 23.24 -13.56
CA GLU A 656 -4.69 24.51 -13.02
C GLU A 656 -5.62 25.11 -11.96
N GLU A 657 -6.94 25.09 -12.18
CA GLU A 657 -7.91 25.56 -11.18
C GLU A 657 -7.91 24.68 -9.92
N LYS A 658 -7.83 23.35 -10.08
CA LYS A 658 -7.68 22.40 -8.96
C LYS A 658 -6.40 22.64 -8.18
N LYS A 659 -5.26 22.78 -8.87
CA LYS A 659 -3.94 23.00 -8.28
C LYS A 659 -3.90 24.32 -7.51
N SER A 660 -4.39 25.40 -8.11
CA SER A 660 -4.53 26.70 -7.45
C SER A 660 -5.42 26.61 -6.21
N TYR A 661 -6.58 25.95 -6.29
CA TYR A 661 -7.46 25.80 -5.14
C TYR A 661 -6.82 24.97 -4.03
N LEU A 662 -6.14 23.87 -4.35
CA LEU A 662 -5.42 23.06 -3.36
C LEU A 662 -4.33 23.87 -2.66
N LYS A 663 -3.54 24.64 -3.41
CA LYS A 663 -2.51 25.52 -2.85
C LYS A 663 -3.12 26.53 -1.87
N ASP A 664 -4.20 27.21 -2.27
CA ASP A 664 -4.92 28.15 -1.40
C ASP A 664 -5.45 27.48 -0.13
N GLN A 665 -5.93 26.22 -0.23
CA GLN A 665 -6.42 25.49 0.94
C GLN A 665 -5.28 25.02 1.85
N ILE A 666 -4.16 24.55 1.30
CA ILE A 666 -3.00 24.09 2.08
C ILE A 666 -2.41 25.26 2.88
N LEU A 667 -2.27 26.43 2.25
CA LEU A 667 -1.72 27.62 2.89
C LEU A 667 -2.56 28.13 4.08
N LYS A 668 -3.82 27.69 4.21
CA LYS A 668 -4.68 28.00 5.37
C LYS A 668 -4.36 27.17 6.61
N TYR A 669 -3.44 26.21 6.55
CA TYR A 669 -3.10 25.34 7.68
C TYR A 669 -1.60 25.40 7.97
N PRO A 670 -1.19 25.64 9.23
CA PRO A 670 0.22 25.65 9.59
C PRO A 670 0.88 24.28 9.42
N VAL A 671 0.14 23.21 9.74
CA VAL A 671 0.56 21.81 9.57
C VAL A 671 -0.66 21.02 9.12
N VAL A 672 -0.51 20.10 8.17
CA VAL A 672 -1.58 19.23 7.68
C VAL A 672 -1.05 17.85 7.31
N SER A 673 -1.77 16.78 7.66
CA SER A 673 -1.50 15.43 7.12
C SER A 673 -2.31 15.16 5.86
N MET A 674 -1.87 14.19 5.07
CA MET A 674 -2.57 13.78 3.84
C MET A 674 -4.04 13.44 4.11
N LYS A 675 -4.30 12.69 5.18
CA LYS A 675 -5.66 12.30 5.58
C LYS A 675 -6.50 13.49 6.05
N GLN A 676 -5.89 14.52 6.65
CA GLN A 676 -6.61 15.75 6.99
C GLN A 676 -6.96 16.52 5.73
N MET A 677 -6.00 16.68 4.81
CA MET A 677 -6.22 17.38 3.55
C MET A 677 -7.36 16.75 2.74
N GLU A 678 -7.37 15.42 2.64
CA GLU A 678 -8.45 14.64 2.01
C GLU A 678 -9.85 14.90 2.59
N ARG A 679 -9.96 15.22 3.88
CA ARG A 679 -11.24 15.56 4.54
C ARG A 679 -11.60 17.02 4.31
N LEU A 680 -10.61 17.90 4.27
CA LEU A 680 -10.76 19.34 4.09
C LEU A 680 -11.27 19.67 2.69
N VAL A 681 -10.64 19.15 1.63
CA VAL A 681 -11.03 19.49 0.24
C VAL A 681 -12.23 18.69 -0.28
N GLY A 682 -12.58 17.58 0.39
CA GLY A 682 -13.72 16.75 0.03
C GLY A 682 -13.41 15.72 -1.07
N ALA A 683 -14.46 15.17 -1.69
CA ALA A 683 -14.36 14.02 -2.58
C ALA A 683 -13.96 14.33 -4.03
N SER A 684 -13.87 15.62 -4.40
CA SER A 684 -13.53 16.07 -5.75
C SER A 684 -12.04 15.94 -6.09
N PHE A 685 -11.20 15.68 -5.09
CA PHE A 685 -9.77 15.50 -5.25
C PHE A 685 -9.37 14.06 -4.98
N LYS A 686 -8.54 13.51 -5.87
CA LYS A 686 -7.90 12.23 -5.65
C LYS A 686 -6.66 12.40 -4.75
N PRO A 687 -6.28 11.38 -3.97
CA PRO A 687 -5.04 11.44 -3.19
C PRO A 687 -3.81 11.79 -4.03
N GLU A 688 -3.71 11.26 -5.25
CA GLU A 688 -2.58 11.52 -6.14
C GLU A 688 -2.50 13.01 -6.54
N GLU A 689 -3.64 13.65 -6.79
CA GLU A 689 -3.73 15.09 -7.09
C GLU A 689 -3.28 15.94 -5.89
N ILE A 690 -3.65 15.55 -4.66
CA ILE A 690 -3.24 16.27 -3.45
C ILE A 690 -1.74 16.09 -3.20
N ALA A 691 -1.23 14.87 -3.36
CA ALA A 691 0.18 14.55 -3.16
C ALA A 691 1.06 15.33 -4.14
N GLN A 692 0.66 15.41 -5.42
CA GLN A 692 1.39 16.21 -6.41
C GLN A 692 1.56 17.67 -5.97
N VAL A 693 0.50 18.33 -5.50
CA VAL A 693 0.59 19.73 -5.05
C VAL A 693 1.44 19.87 -3.79
N LEU A 694 1.35 18.92 -2.86
CA LEU A 694 2.16 18.92 -1.65
C LEU A 694 3.66 18.76 -1.97
N HIS A 695 4.01 17.89 -2.93
CA HIS A 695 5.40 17.73 -3.40
C HIS A 695 5.89 18.94 -4.18
N ASP A 696 5.07 19.52 -5.08
CA ASP A 696 5.43 20.75 -5.80
C ASP A 696 5.76 21.89 -4.81
N MET A 697 5.03 21.98 -3.69
CA MET A 697 5.26 22.97 -2.63
C MET A 697 6.43 22.61 -1.69
N GLU A 698 6.74 21.32 -1.55
CA GLU A 698 7.95 20.84 -0.86
C GLU A 698 9.20 21.21 -1.66
N ASP A 699 9.19 20.94 -2.97
CA ASP A 699 10.29 21.21 -3.89
C ASP A 699 10.55 22.71 -4.06
N SER A 700 9.50 23.56 -3.97
CA SER A 700 9.65 25.02 -3.95
C SER A 700 10.16 25.57 -2.61
N GLY A 701 10.25 24.75 -1.56
CA GLY A 701 10.64 25.15 -0.21
C GLY A 701 9.54 25.87 0.58
N GLU A 702 8.31 25.93 0.07
CA GLU A 702 7.15 26.52 0.79
C GLU A 702 6.69 25.64 1.96
N LEU A 703 6.86 24.31 1.83
CA LEU A 703 6.50 23.33 2.84
C LEU A 703 7.67 22.45 3.22
N VAL A 704 7.63 21.98 4.47
CA VAL A 704 8.53 20.96 4.99
C VAL A 704 7.71 19.72 5.33
N LYS A 705 8.21 18.54 4.95
CA LYS A 705 7.54 17.24 5.14
C LYS A 705 8.21 16.42 6.23
N GLY A 706 7.43 15.81 7.11
CA GLY A 706 7.93 14.81 8.06
C GLY A 706 7.12 14.70 9.35
N PHE A 707 7.78 14.39 10.46
CA PHE A 707 7.17 14.35 11.79
C PHE A 707 7.28 15.72 12.45
N LEU A 708 6.22 16.53 12.30
CA LEU A 708 6.20 17.94 12.71
C LEU A 708 5.50 18.17 14.05
N THR A 709 4.70 17.20 14.51
CA THR A 709 4.04 17.27 15.82
C THR A 709 4.45 16.10 16.72
N VAL A 710 4.53 16.38 18.03
CA VAL A 710 4.84 15.36 19.04
C VAL A 710 3.81 14.22 18.99
N ASP A 711 4.30 12.99 19.10
CA ASP A 711 3.52 11.74 19.03
C ASP A 711 2.69 11.56 17.76
N SER A 712 3.05 12.24 16.66
CA SER A 712 2.41 11.99 15.37
C SER A 712 2.80 10.60 14.84
N ALA A 713 1.79 9.82 14.46
CA ALA A 713 1.95 8.56 13.72
C ALA A 713 1.67 8.73 12.21
N GLU A 714 1.50 9.97 11.75
CA GLU A 714 1.25 10.33 10.36
C GLU A 714 2.30 11.33 9.88
N ILE A 715 2.63 11.28 8.60
CA ILE A 715 3.46 12.27 7.93
C ILE A 715 2.65 13.55 7.71
N GLN A 716 3.31 14.67 7.96
CA GLN A 716 2.71 15.99 7.92
C GLN A 716 3.53 16.91 7.03
N TRP A 717 2.84 17.84 6.37
CA TRP A 717 3.42 18.97 5.68
C TRP A 717 3.13 20.22 6.49
N GLY A 718 4.13 21.04 6.71
CA GLY A 718 3.99 22.25 7.49
C GLY A 718 4.73 23.43 6.91
N GLN A 719 4.20 24.62 7.17
CA GLN A 719 4.78 25.90 6.79
C GLN A 719 5.76 26.35 7.88
N PRO A 720 7.08 26.39 7.62
CA PRO A 720 8.08 26.70 8.65
C PRO A 720 7.81 28.02 9.37
N ASP A 721 7.49 29.07 8.61
CA ASP A 721 7.22 30.41 9.14
C ASP A 721 6.06 30.42 10.15
N LEU A 722 4.97 29.71 9.84
CA LEU A 722 3.80 29.64 10.73
C LEU A 722 4.05 28.79 11.98
N ILE A 723 4.91 27.77 11.87
CA ILE A 723 5.30 26.94 13.00
C ILE A 723 6.14 27.78 13.99
N GLU A 724 7.12 28.54 13.48
CA GLU A 724 7.96 29.43 14.30
C GLU A 724 7.17 30.60 14.88
N GLU A 725 6.22 31.16 14.13
CA GLU A 725 5.37 32.23 14.63
C GLU A 725 4.53 31.78 15.83
N GLY A 726 4.06 30.53 15.83
CA GLY A 726 3.24 29.95 16.90
C GLY A 726 3.90 30.00 18.28
N GLU A 727 5.23 29.90 18.33
CA GLU A 727 6.00 29.97 19.57
C GLU A 727 5.95 31.37 20.21
N LYS A 728 5.77 32.40 19.38
CA LYS A 728 5.72 33.82 19.79
C LYS A 728 4.30 34.27 20.13
N LEU A 729 3.29 33.42 19.91
CA LEU A 729 1.90 33.76 20.18
C LEU A 729 1.52 33.50 21.63
N ASP A 730 0.79 34.46 22.19
CA ASP A 730 0.13 34.31 23.48
C ASP A 730 -0.85 33.13 23.48
N PRO A 731 -1.12 32.53 24.64
CA PRO A 731 -2.13 31.50 24.72
C PRO A 731 -3.51 31.98 24.28
N MET A 732 -4.22 31.12 23.56
CA MET A 732 -5.55 31.30 23.04
C MET A 732 -6.58 31.50 24.17
N ARG A 733 -7.64 32.26 23.90
CA ARG A 733 -8.82 32.33 24.77
C ARG A 733 -9.59 31.02 24.78
N ASP A 734 -10.32 30.75 25.84
CA ASP A 734 -11.25 29.63 25.86
C ASP A 734 -12.42 29.88 24.90
N PHE A 735 -12.86 28.83 24.21
CA PHE A 735 -14.03 28.89 23.32
C PHE A 735 -14.60 27.52 23.01
N VAL A 736 -15.77 27.49 22.38
CA VAL A 736 -16.40 26.27 21.85
C VAL A 736 -16.43 26.35 20.33
N MET A 737 -15.88 25.33 19.67
CA MET A 737 -15.96 25.16 18.22
C MET A 737 -17.22 24.33 17.88
N PRO A 738 -18.17 24.87 17.11
CA PRO A 738 -19.37 24.14 16.73
C PRO A 738 -19.12 23.13 15.60
N PRO A 739 -20.00 22.11 15.44
CA PRO A 739 -19.90 21.13 14.36
C PRO A 739 -20.15 21.71 12.96
N SER A 740 -20.62 22.95 12.87
CA SER A 740 -20.78 23.70 11.63
C SER A 740 -19.52 24.47 11.22
N ASP A 741 -18.50 24.55 12.07
CA ASP A 741 -17.27 25.30 11.77
C ASP A 741 -16.48 24.67 10.60
N PRO A 742 -15.96 25.47 9.65
CA PRO A 742 -15.11 24.98 8.57
C PRO A 742 -13.84 24.26 9.02
N LEU A 743 -13.35 24.52 10.24
CA LEU A 743 -12.19 23.84 10.82
C LEU A 743 -12.49 22.46 11.40
N LEU A 744 -13.76 22.09 11.62
CA LEU A 744 -14.09 20.80 12.23
C LEU A 744 -13.44 19.58 11.53
N PRO A 745 -13.37 19.51 10.17
CA PRO A 745 -12.73 18.38 9.51
C PRO A 745 -11.24 18.22 9.83
N TYR A 746 -10.54 19.32 10.18
CA TYR A 746 -9.15 19.28 10.64
C TYR A 746 -9.01 18.53 11.97
N PHE A 747 -9.95 18.78 12.90
CA PHE A 747 -9.99 18.18 14.24
C PHE A 747 -10.73 16.83 14.29
N SER A 748 -11.28 16.33 13.18
CA SER A 748 -12.15 15.14 13.19
C SER A 748 -11.45 13.86 13.68
N GLY A 749 -10.14 13.74 13.43
CA GLY A 749 -9.33 12.61 13.90
C GLY A 749 -9.24 12.62 15.42
N MET A 750 -8.77 13.74 15.98
CA MET A 750 -8.71 13.99 17.41
C MET A 750 -10.08 13.82 18.08
N LEU A 751 -11.16 14.33 17.47
CA LEU A 751 -12.52 14.21 18.00
C LEU A 751 -12.97 12.75 18.16
N ARG A 752 -12.62 11.90 17.20
CA ARG A 752 -12.96 10.47 17.22
C ARG A 752 -12.09 9.70 18.19
N GLU A 753 -10.78 9.93 18.17
CA GLU A 753 -9.80 9.18 18.96
C GLU A 753 -9.88 9.53 20.44
N ARG A 754 -9.98 10.82 20.78
CA ARG A 754 -10.00 11.30 22.16
C ARG A 754 -11.40 11.24 22.78
N PHE A 755 -12.42 11.67 22.04
CA PHE A 755 -13.77 11.85 22.61
C PHE A 755 -14.82 10.85 22.11
N GLY A 756 -14.50 10.02 21.10
CA GLY A 756 -15.44 9.04 20.54
C GLY A 756 -16.54 9.63 19.66
N PHE A 757 -16.45 10.90 19.27
CA PHE A 757 -17.46 11.57 18.43
C PHE A 757 -17.03 11.70 16.97
N GLY A 758 -17.98 11.56 16.05
CA GLY A 758 -17.75 11.86 14.63
C GLY A 758 -17.99 13.34 14.27
N SER A 759 -18.91 13.99 14.99
CA SER A 759 -19.24 15.42 14.88
C SER A 759 -19.90 15.84 16.19
N ALA A 760 -19.39 16.90 16.79
CA ALA A 760 -19.77 17.42 18.11
C ALA A 760 -19.24 18.86 18.26
N TYR A 761 -19.73 19.56 19.27
CA TYR A 761 -19.12 20.80 19.77
C TYR A 761 -17.85 20.44 20.52
N ILE A 762 -16.74 21.15 20.27
CA ILE A 762 -15.45 20.92 20.93
C ILE A 762 -15.17 22.09 21.86
N VAL A 763 -14.89 21.81 23.12
CA VAL A 763 -14.52 22.80 24.14
C VAL A 763 -13.01 22.90 24.19
N PHE A 764 -12.49 24.09 23.89
CA PHE A 764 -11.08 24.41 23.99
C PHE A 764 -10.81 25.22 25.27
N HIS A 765 -9.86 24.75 26.06
CA HIS A 765 -9.23 25.53 27.11
C HIS A 765 -7.87 25.96 26.59
N LYS A 766 -7.70 27.25 26.32
CA LYS A 766 -6.62 27.77 25.47
C LYS A 766 -6.58 27.06 24.11
N GLU A 767 -5.54 26.29 23.83
CA GLU A 767 -5.38 25.54 22.57
C GLU A 767 -5.75 24.07 22.67
N ASP A 768 -5.97 23.59 23.90
CA ASP A 768 -6.17 22.19 24.17
C ASP A 768 -7.66 21.88 24.15
N ALA A 769 -8.04 20.92 23.31
CA ALA A 769 -9.39 20.39 23.32
C ALA A 769 -9.57 19.56 24.60
N VAL A 770 -10.37 20.03 25.55
CA VAL A 770 -10.54 19.42 26.88
C VAL A 770 -11.84 18.64 27.02
N ALA A 771 -12.82 18.93 26.16
CA ALA A 771 -14.08 18.19 26.12
C ALA A 771 -14.75 18.30 24.75
N ALA A 772 -15.73 17.43 24.51
CA ALA A 772 -16.65 17.54 23.40
C ALA A 772 -18.07 17.12 23.82
N PHE A 773 -19.10 17.72 23.21
CA PHE A 773 -20.49 17.42 23.52
C PHE A 773 -21.40 17.50 22.29
N LYS A 774 -22.50 16.75 22.33
CA LYS A 774 -23.57 16.84 21.34
C LYS A 774 -24.75 17.57 21.93
N ALA A 775 -25.25 18.56 21.20
CA ALA A 775 -26.43 19.32 21.58
C ALA A 775 -27.42 19.43 20.43
N ASN A 776 -28.72 19.33 20.75
CA ASN A 776 -29.81 19.73 19.86
C ASN A 776 -30.16 21.18 20.15
N THR A 777 -30.28 21.99 19.09
CA THR A 777 -30.54 23.44 19.18
C THR A 777 -32.00 23.79 18.88
N ARG A 778 -32.94 22.92 19.27
CA ARG A 778 -34.37 23.19 19.08
C ARG A 778 -34.87 24.09 20.21
N ASP A 779 -35.89 24.91 19.92
CA ASP A 779 -36.55 25.78 20.90
C ASP A 779 -35.60 26.76 21.63
N ASP A 780 -34.59 27.27 20.91
CA ASP A 780 -33.61 28.25 21.41
C ASP A 780 -32.83 27.79 22.67
N VAL A 781 -32.65 26.48 22.86
CA VAL A 781 -31.84 25.90 23.94
C VAL A 781 -30.77 24.95 23.41
N PHE A 782 -29.66 24.82 24.14
CA PHE A 782 -28.66 23.77 23.90
C PHE A 782 -28.99 22.54 24.77
N ASP A 783 -29.76 21.60 24.23
CA ASP A 783 -30.08 20.34 24.91
C ASP A 783 -28.95 19.32 24.74
N ILE A 784 -28.14 19.15 25.79
CA ILE A 784 -26.96 18.29 25.79
C ILE A 784 -27.39 16.83 25.92
N THR A 785 -27.20 16.09 24.83
CA THR A 785 -27.56 14.68 24.70
C THR A 785 -26.40 13.75 25.04
N ASP A 786 -25.17 14.18 24.78
CA ASP A 786 -23.96 13.40 25.02
C ASP A 786 -22.78 14.32 25.37
N PHE A 787 -21.86 13.85 26.22
CA PHE A 787 -20.72 14.62 26.73
C PHE A 787 -19.55 13.68 27.06
N ASN A 788 -18.36 14.07 26.63
CA ASN A 788 -17.11 13.42 26.99
C ASN A 788 -16.03 14.47 27.20
N GLY A 789 -15.27 14.41 28.29
CA GLY A 789 -14.26 15.41 28.61
C GLY A 789 -13.35 14.98 29.75
N ASP A 790 -12.24 15.68 29.88
CA ASP A 790 -11.20 15.32 30.85
C ASP A 790 -11.68 15.61 32.29
N PRO A 791 -11.60 14.63 33.21
CA PRO A 791 -12.07 14.79 34.58
C PRO A 791 -11.45 15.96 35.33
N ASP A 792 -10.19 16.29 35.03
CA ASP A 792 -9.41 17.31 35.77
C ASP A 792 -9.76 18.74 35.33
N THR A 793 -10.42 18.91 34.19
CA THR A 793 -10.79 20.22 33.64
C THR A 793 -12.29 20.47 33.61
N GLU A 794 -13.10 19.60 34.23
CA GLU A 794 -14.57 19.69 34.20
C GLU A 794 -15.12 21.06 34.69
N ARG A 795 -14.46 21.69 35.68
CA ARG A 795 -14.84 23.03 36.18
C ARG A 795 -14.65 24.10 35.10
N GLN A 796 -13.52 24.07 34.40
CA GLN A 796 -13.20 24.96 33.29
C GLN A 796 -14.16 24.70 32.12
N VAL A 797 -14.36 23.43 31.75
CA VAL A 797 -15.29 23.02 30.69
C VAL A 797 -16.69 23.58 30.95
N LEU A 798 -17.21 23.44 32.18
CA LEU A 798 -18.54 23.96 32.53
C LEU A 798 -18.61 25.49 32.41
N ARG A 799 -17.55 26.22 32.79
CA ARG A 799 -17.48 27.67 32.61
C ARG A 799 -17.56 28.04 31.13
N VAL A 800 -16.71 27.44 30.31
CA VAL A 800 -16.62 27.75 28.86
C VAL A 800 -17.92 27.43 28.14
N MET A 801 -18.57 26.31 28.48
CA MET A 801 -19.88 25.96 27.95
C MET A 801 -20.95 27.00 28.33
N LYS A 802 -20.97 27.48 29.58
CA LYS A 802 -21.91 28.51 30.02
C LYS A 802 -21.68 29.86 29.35
N GLU A 803 -20.42 30.25 29.16
CA GLU A 803 -20.04 31.46 28.43
C GLU A 803 -20.51 31.38 26.98
N PHE A 804 -20.27 30.25 26.31
CA PHE A 804 -20.76 29.99 24.96
C PHE A 804 -22.29 30.07 24.86
N ALA A 805 -23.00 29.41 25.77
CA ALA A 805 -24.46 29.46 25.85
C ALA A 805 -25.00 30.89 26.02
N TRP A 806 -24.32 31.69 26.86
CA TRP A 806 -24.64 33.10 27.06
C TRP A 806 -24.36 33.94 25.81
N GLU A 807 -23.23 33.73 25.13
CA GLU A 807 -22.88 34.42 23.88
C GLU A 807 -23.92 34.20 22.76
N HIS A 808 -24.65 33.09 22.80
CA HIS A 808 -25.67 32.72 21.83
C HIS A 808 -27.11 32.99 22.31
N ASN A 809 -27.30 33.50 23.54
CA ASN A 809 -28.62 33.65 24.17
C ASN A 809 -29.45 32.34 24.21
N MET A 810 -28.78 31.20 24.35
CA MET A 810 -29.40 29.88 24.37
C MET A 810 -28.98 29.12 25.63
N PRO A 811 -29.86 28.87 26.61
CA PRO A 811 -29.47 28.20 27.84
C PRO A 811 -29.12 26.72 27.63
N LEU A 812 -28.21 26.20 28.45
CA LEU A 812 -27.85 24.77 28.48
C LEU A 812 -28.86 23.99 29.31
N VAL A 813 -29.42 22.93 28.71
CA VAL A 813 -30.36 22.00 29.36
C VAL A 813 -29.95 20.56 29.07
N GLY A 814 -30.62 19.60 29.72
CA GLY A 814 -30.45 18.17 29.44
C GLY A 814 -29.90 17.36 30.61
N ARG A 815 -30.20 16.05 30.62
CA ARG A 815 -29.82 15.14 31.72
C ARG A 815 -28.30 15.03 31.90
N MET A 816 -27.54 15.07 30.81
CA MET A 816 -26.08 14.98 30.86
C MET A 816 -25.44 16.24 31.45
N PHE A 817 -26.04 17.41 31.20
CA PHE A 817 -25.61 18.67 31.80
C PHE A 817 -25.79 18.68 33.32
N GLU A 818 -26.94 18.21 33.81
CA GLU A 818 -27.19 18.11 35.25
C GLU A 818 -26.26 17.10 35.93
N LYS A 819 -25.93 15.99 35.25
CA LYS A 819 -24.89 15.05 35.72
C LYS A 819 -23.49 15.66 35.78
N LEU A 820 -23.14 16.55 34.85
CA LEU A 820 -21.86 17.26 34.88
C LEU A 820 -21.82 18.23 36.08
N LYS A 821 -22.89 19.01 36.29
CA LYS A 821 -22.99 19.90 37.46
C LYS A 821 -22.90 19.14 38.78
N SER A 822 -23.60 18.01 38.91
CA SER A 822 -23.61 17.23 40.16
C SER A 822 -22.24 16.63 40.46
N ARG A 823 -21.52 16.13 39.45
CA ARG A 823 -20.15 15.62 39.60
C ARG A 823 -19.18 16.70 40.08
N ILE A 824 -19.27 17.89 39.48
CA ILE A 824 -18.45 19.04 39.89
C ILE A 824 -18.81 19.51 41.30
N ALA A 825 -20.09 19.48 41.70
CA ALA A 825 -20.51 19.85 43.05
C ALA A 825 -20.10 18.82 44.12
N SER A 826 -19.89 17.56 43.73
CA SER A 826 -19.42 16.48 44.61
C SER A 826 -17.90 16.41 44.80
N ARG A 827 -17.14 17.21 44.05
CA ARG A 827 -15.66 17.33 44.10
C ARG A 827 -15.27 18.72 44.58
#